data_AF-A0AB34J9Q3-F1
#
_entry.id   AF-A0AB34J9Q3-F1
#
_cell.length_a   1.000
_cell.length_b   1.000
_cell.length_c   1.000
_cell.angle_alpha   90.00
_cell.angle_beta   90.00
_cell.angle_gamma   90.00
#
_symmetry.space_group_name_H-M   'P 1'
#
loop_
_entity.id
_entity.type
_entity.pdbx_description
1 polymer ?
#
loop_
_entity_poly.entity_id
_entity_poly.type
_entity_poly.pdbx_seq_one_letter_code
_entity_poly.pdbx_strand_id
1 'polypeptide(L)'
;MAEGGGSVGNFTGDGGVGGLALEPPEEFDDLPDFANDANRELHAQLKHNDKQIAVIEAELIETKDRIETMKQHLQSVNTETLHTQRLVDAKIKEIETEDHLKQLAERERGRYHAEYKKLQQEMIELQDKINGVQAAVFRGNEKMDQFKLQMNWNQEELEQWALAARQKEEDNLALLKYTKADEAKMKDLNLQLEKMLSAVQQKRSELDTEVTETQAAQIELDKTAEDFKKLHKDRGDLVAQWEAAVQAMQKRDEAIQHARDEFLAAKRHLKEKQEMLAEREAFLKTEQKNNVEVELKIAAHERAIAKKREALTYANAKLNELADQVEVVRGTLSKAATEMAKRKGSVQGLSAQVDERKGRLDRAKKKLAQAEKELERSYMHMGDLEASAKHMEEIFKEEEHRVKACDKEQTVLKEKMFTEGQKLFEMRQQEASILAEISGAQRVARNANQRLKQLDDEAQRQRELVYAADFQLQAMERKVARASGHRTPLEQKELKQKIDELTEALEKQNSQHSMLIAQCKRLNNDLKQEKRKGEDLEKEMARLDAHTTELEMKNDSGQRFLKGLIKRKEETMVGYDVLKLEVKRLREMLNAKADEVFGLQNRKFQLQMSMEERQQEIKVHTDVLKAQLKAAEEERHATAKGLSEKLLKVDKLSNKYDIICGKMGADGDGEGEGEHTQAYYVIKAAQEREELQRQGDELDQKIQKAEREIRALEKTLQHLFAKNAGYKKSFEPISKNTPQYEQKMFLEEQHRATLSKYRAARLEQSELEQEIYRSRQTFQELTEQIQALESQMIQRTDRQAQLTEQLSNQVAEIDRKRSEVHLLLNSHRATAQVSEGESTILEIEMQLIQQQSDNNAVVSGLLRLSQSDPQLADAVETKLSEAGIQPPPVEDDGDDDIDEDLLE
;
A
#
# COMPACT_ATOMS: atom_id res chain seq x y z
N MET A 1 -19.93 45.74 -96.82
CA MET A 1 -21.30 46.27 -96.86
C MET A 1 -21.27 47.65 -96.21
N ALA A 2 -21.76 48.66 -96.94
CA ALA A 2 -22.29 49.96 -96.50
C ALA A 2 -21.47 50.76 -95.45
N GLU A 3 -20.61 51.73 -95.78
CA GLU A 3 -20.74 52.99 -96.57
C GLU A 3 -21.29 54.21 -95.78
N GLY A 4 -20.63 55.37 -95.98
CA GLY A 4 -21.09 56.72 -95.59
C GLY A 4 -20.56 57.25 -94.25
N GLY A 5 -19.75 58.33 -94.16
CA GLY A 5 -19.05 59.09 -95.21
C GLY A 5 -19.21 60.63 -95.08
N GLY A 6 -18.16 61.32 -94.63
CA GLY A 6 -17.97 62.78 -94.78
C GLY A 6 -18.77 63.69 -93.82
N SER A 7 -18.48 64.99 -93.71
CA SER A 7 -17.29 65.73 -94.15
C SER A 7 -17.16 67.05 -93.37
N VAL A 8 -15.93 67.53 -93.18
CA VAL A 8 -15.64 68.93 -92.81
C VAL A 8 -16.10 69.87 -93.93
N GLY A 9 -16.58 71.06 -93.57
CA GLY A 9 -16.99 72.09 -94.52
C GLY A 9 -16.79 73.51 -93.97
N ASN A 10 -15.68 74.14 -94.34
CA ASN A 10 -15.54 75.60 -94.27
C ASN A 10 -16.51 76.24 -95.27
N PHE A 11 -17.23 77.30 -94.88
CA PHE A 11 -17.93 78.14 -95.86
C PHE A 11 -17.80 79.63 -95.51
N THR A 12 -16.87 80.29 -96.20
CA THR A 12 -16.81 81.75 -96.30
C THR A 12 -17.97 82.23 -97.18
N GLY A 13 -19.02 82.75 -96.55
CA GLY A 13 -20.13 83.40 -97.24
C GLY A 13 -19.77 84.84 -97.61
N ASP A 14 -19.20 85.04 -98.80
CA ASP A 14 -19.17 86.35 -99.44
C ASP A 14 -20.61 86.81 -99.72
N GLY A 15 -20.90 88.06 -99.39
CA GLY A 15 -22.26 88.61 -99.28
C GLY A 15 -22.29 90.10 -99.64
N GLY A 16 -21.54 90.49 -100.67
CA GLY A 16 -21.57 91.85 -101.19
C GLY A 16 -22.98 92.27 -101.61
N VAL A 17 -23.54 93.27 -100.94
CA VAL A 17 -24.76 93.98 -101.36
C VAL A 17 -24.37 95.41 -101.70
N GLY A 18 -24.64 95.78 -102.95
CA GLY A 18 -24.04 96.94 -103.61
C GLY A 18 -24.21 98.26 -102.88
N GLY A 19 -23.12 99.02 -102.83
CA GLY A 19 -23.18 100.46 -102.58
C GLY A 19 -23.97 101.14 -103.69
N LEU A 20 -25.19 101.57 -103.37
CA LEU A 20 -25.98 102.46 -104.20
C LEU A 20 -25.36 103.87 -104.12
N ALA A 21 -24.44 104.14 -105.03
CA ALA A 21 -24.03 105.51 -105.33
C ALA A 21 -25.25 106.27 -105.85
N LEU A 22 -25.89 107.05 -104.98
CA LEU A 22 -26.92 108.00 -105.38
C LEU A 22 -26.28 109.04 -106.30
N GLU A 23 -26.68 109.02 -107.57
CA GLU A 23 -26.40 110.12 -108.50
C GLU A 23 -26.92 111.44 -107.88
N PRO A 24 -26.20 112.56 -108.03
CA PRO A 24 -26.63 113.82 -107.45
C PRO A 24 -27.97 114.23 -108.08
N PRO A 25 -29.02 114.52 -107.28
CA PRO A 25 -30.28 115.00 -107.84
C PRO A 25 -30.05 116.32 -108.58
N GLU A 26 -30.59 116.41 -109.80
CA GLU A 26 -30.43 117.59 -110.66
C GLU A 26 -30.85 118.86 -109.91
N GLU A 27 -29.96 119.86 -109.88
CA GLU A 27 -30.20 121.11 -109.15
C GLU A 27 -31.29 121.94 -109.85
N PHE A 28 -32.54 121.78 -109.40
CA PHE A 28 -33.67 122.60 -109.82
C PHE A 28 -33.56 123.98 -109.12
N ASP A 29 -32.96 124.96 -109.79
CA ASP A 29 -32.75 126.31 -109.26
C ASP A 29 -34.07 127.12 -109.29
N ASP A 30 -34.92 126.93 -108.28
CA ASP A 30 -36.34 127.31 -108.32
C ASP A 30 -36.68 128.70 -107.72
N LEU A 31 -35.70 129.62 -107.73
CA LEU A 31 -35.86 131.02 -107.30
C LEU A 31 -36.29 131.91 -108.48
N PRO A 32 -37.47 132.57 -108.44
CA PRO A 32 -37.89 133.46 -109.52
C PRO A 32 -36.98 134.68 -109.68
N ASP A 33 -36.89 135.23 -110.90
CA ASP A 33 -36.10 136.44 -111.21
C ASP A 33 -36.43 137.66 -110.35
N PHE A 34 -37.65 137.72 -109.78
CA PHE A 34 -38.11 138.80 -108.88
C PHE A 34 -37.80 138.55 -107.38
N ALA A 35 -37.13 137.46 -107.02
CA ALA A 35 -36.79 137.16 -105.63
C ALA A 35 -35.73 138.14 -105.09
N ASN A 36 -36.04 138.76 -103.95
CA ASN A 36 -35.17 139.68 -103.22
C ASN A 36 -33.95 138.97 -102.59
N ASP A 37 -32.86 139.73 -102.37
CA ASP A 37 -31.56 139.17 -101.95
C ASP A 37 -31.64 138.36 -100.65
N ALA A 38 -32.46 138.79 -99.69
CA ALA A 38 -32.69 138.08 -98.44
C ALA A 38 -33.21 136.64 -98.64
N ASN A 39 -34.07 136.41 -99.64
CA ASN A 39 -34.59 135.06 -99.93
C ASN A 39 -33.55 134.19 -100.65
N ARG A 40 -32.65 134.79 -101.45
CA ARG A 40 -31.54 134.07 -102.08
C ARG A 40 -30.50 133.64 -101.04
N GLU A 41 -30.19 134.52 -100.08
CA GLU A 41 -29.29 134.21 -98.96
C GLU A 41 -29.86 133.12 -98.05
N LEU A 42 -31.16 133.17 -97.73
CA LEU A 42 -31.83 132.13 -96.95
C LEU A 42 -31.81 130.75 -97.65
N HIS A 43 -32.00 130.72 -98.98
CA HIS A 43 -31.93 129.49 -99.77
C HIS A 43 -30.51 128.91 -99.81
N ALA A 44 -29.48 129.76 -99.91
CA ALA A 44 -28.09 129.33 -99.82
C ALA A 44 -27.75 128.74 -98.43
N GLN A 45 -28.30 129.32 -97.35
CA GLN A 45 -28.16 128.78 -95.99
C GLN A 45 -28.88 127.44 -95.83
N LEU A 46 -30.11 127.28 -96.34
CA LEU A 46 -30.84 126.01 -96.34
C LEU A 46 -30.05 124.93 -97.08
N LYS A 47 -29.60 125.19 -98.33
CA LYS A 47 -28.81 124.26 -99.14
C LYS A 47 -27.44 123.92 -98.51
N HIS A 48 -26.90 124.77 -97.64
CA HIS A 48 -25.72 124.45 -96.83
C HIS A 48 -26.07 123.54 -95.65
N ASN A 49 -27.15 123.84 -94.93
CA ASN A 49 -27.63 123.03 -93.81
C ASN A 49 -28.04 121.62 -94.26
N ASP A 50 -28.74 121.48 -95.39
CA ASP A 50 -29.13 120.18 -95.96
C ASP A 50 -27.90 119.31 -96.27
N LYS A 51 -26.81 119.92 -96.77
CA LYS A 51 -25.53 119.23 -96.99
C LYS A 51 -24.86 118.82 -95.67
N GLN A 52 -24.96 119.64 -94.62
CA GLN A 52 -24.45 119.25 -93.29
C GLN A 52 -25.29 118.13 -92.66
N ILE A 53 -26.62 118.17 -92.80
CA ILE A 53 -27.53 117.13 -92.33
C ILE A 53 -27.20 115.79 -93.00
N ALA A 54 -27.04 115.76 -94.32
CA ALA A 54 -26.68 114.53 -95.05
C ALA A 54 -25.35 113.89 -94.58
N VAL A 55 -24.35 114.71 -94.23
CA VAL A 55 -23.07 114.21 -93.67
C VAL A 55 -23.28 113.65 -92.27
N ILE A 56 -23.99 114.36 -91.40
CA ILE A 56 -24.28 113.92 -90.03
C ILE A 56 -25.15 112.65 -90.02
N GLU A 57 -26.10 112.52 -90.96
CA GLU A 57 -26.92 111.31 -91.12
C GLU A 57 -26.09 110.10 -91.55
N ALA A 58 -25.11 110.27 -92.44
CA ALA A 58 -24.18 109.21 -92.81
C ALA A 58 -23.32 108.75 -91.61
N GLU A 59 -22.74 109.69 -90.86
CA GLU A 59 -21.99 109.38 -89.61
C GLU A 59 -22.89 108.72 -88.54
N LEU A 60 -24.16 109.12 -88.45
CA LEU A 60 -25.15 108.54 -87.54
C LEU A 60 -25.51 107.09 -87.93
N ILE A 61 -25.55 106.78 -89.22
CA ILE A 61 -25.79 105.41 -89.72
C ILE A 61 -24.57 104.54 -89.41
N GLU A 62 -23.36 104.97 -89.76
CA GLU A 62 -22.13 104.20 -89.49
C GLU A 62 -21.93 103.93 -87.98
N THR A 63 -22.22 104.93 -87.14
CA THR A 63 -22.14 104.75 -85.68
C THR A 63 -23.24 103.84 -85.12
N LYS A 64 -24.45 103.83 -85.69
CA LYS A 64 -25.51 102.86 -85.33
C LYS A 64 -25.11 101.44 -85.70
N ASP A 65 -24.64 101.21 -86.93
CA ASP A 65 -24.24 99.89 -87.42
C ASP A 65 -23.05 99.34 -86.59
N ARG A 66 -22.11 100.21 -86.23
CA ARG A 66 -21.02 99.88 -85.29
C ARG A 66 -21.53 99.54 -83.89
N ILE A 67 -22.51 100.26 -83.36
CA ILE A 67 -23.11 99.95 -82.05
C ILE A 67 -23.88 98.61 -82.11
N GLU A 68 -24.56 98.32 -83.21
CA GLU A 68 -25.33 97.09 -83.40
C GLU A 68 -24.42 95.86 -83.52
N THR A 69 -23.37 95.93 -84.35
CA THR A 69 -22.33 94.89 -84.43
C THR A 69 -21.61 94.67 -83.09
N MET A 70 -21.29 95.74 -82.34
CA MET A 70 -20.72 95.61 -80.99
C MET A 70 -21.69 94.98 -79.98
N LYS A 71 -23.01 95.27 -80.08
CA LYS A 71 -24.03 94.61 -79.25
C LYS A 71 -24.16 93.12 -79.57
N GLN A 72 -24.17 92.74 -80.85
CA GLN A 72 -24.20 91.34 -81.28
C GLN A 72 -22.95 90.58 -80.82
N HIS A 73 -21.76 91.20 -80.92
CA HIS A 73 -20.52 90.63 -80.39
C HIS A 73 -20.58 90.49 -78.86
N LEU A 74 -21.08 91.49 -78.13
CA LEU A 74 -21.25 91.40 -76.67
C LEU A 74 -22.24 90.29 -76.26
N GLN A 75 -23.33 90.10 -77.03
CA GLN A 75 -24.24 88.97 -76.83
C GLN A 75 -23.53 87.63 -77.05
N SER A 76 -22.72 87.52 -78.11
CA SER A 76 -21.93 86.31 -78.41
C SER A 76 -20.91 86.01 -77.31
N VAL A 77 -20.20 87.02 -76.80
CA VAL A 77 -19.29 86.88 -75.66
C VAL A 77 -20.04 86.46 -74.39
N ASN A 78 -21.23 87.01 -74.15
CA ASN A 78 -22.06 86.62 -73.00
C ASN A 78 -22.62 85.18 -73.12
N THR A 79 -22.89 84.69 -74.33
CA THR A 79 -23.21 83.27 -74.52
C THR A 79 -22.00 82.37 -74.29
N GLU A 80 -20.81 82.76 -74.76
CA GLU A 80 -19.57 81.99 -74.52
C GLU A 80 -19.14 81.97 -73.04
N THR A 81 -19.30 83.07 -72.30
CA THR A 81 -19.06 83.06 -70.84
C THR A 81 -20.07 82.20 -70.10
N LEU A 82 -21.33 82.18 -70.55
CA LEU A 82 -22.35 81.28 -69.99
C LEU A 82 -22.07 79.79 -70.34
N HIS A 83 -21.58 79.50 -71.55
CA HIS A 83 -21.19 78.15 -71.97
C HIS A 83 -19.97 77.65 -71.20
N THR A 84 -18.94 78.48 -71.01
CA THR A 84 -17.76 78.15 -70.21
C THR A 84 -18.10 78.02 -68.72
N GLN A 85 -18.97 78.87 -68.16
CA GLN A 85 -19.47 78.70 -66.79
C GLN A 85 -20.20 77.35 -66.62
N ARG A 86 -21.11 76.98 -67.53
CA ARG A 86 -21.79 75.67 -67.51
C ARG A 86 -20.81 74.49 -67.59
N LEU A 87 -19.73 74.62 -68.37
CA LEU A 87 -18.69 73.61 -68.46
C LEU A 87 -17.93 73.47 -67.14
N VAL A 88 -17.59 74.59 -66.48
CA VAL A 88 -16.94 74.63 -65.17
C VAL A 88 -17.86 74.02 -64.10
N ASP A 89 -19.14 74.40 -64.06
CA ASP A 89 -20.12 73.86 -63.12
C ASP A 89 -20.31 72.34 -63.30
N ALA A 90 -20.27 71.85 -64.55
CA ALA A 90 -20.30 70.41 -64.84
C ALA A 90 -19.01 69.72 -64.34
N LYS A 91 -17.83 70.31 -64.57
CA LYS A 91 -16.56 69.76 -64.09
C LYS A 91 -16.43 69.77 -62.56
N ILE A 92 -16.98 70.77 -61.88
CA ILE A 92 -17.06 70.79 -60.41
C ILE A 92 -17.90 69.61 -59.92
N LYS A 93 -19.08 69.37 -60.52
CA LYS A 93 -19.92 68.20 -60.18
C LYS A 93 -19.24 66.87 -60.47
N GLU A 94 -18.51 66.75 -61.57
CA GLU A 94 -17.71 65.55 -61.86
C GLU A 94 -16.67 65.31 -60.76
N ILE A 95 -15.91 66.34 -60.35
CA ILE A 95 -14.93 66.25 -59.25
C ILE A 95 -15.62 65.85 -57.93
N GLU A 96 -16.77 66.44 -57.59
CA GLU A 96 -17.56 66.05 -56.41
C GLU A 96 -18.00 64.58 -56.46
N THR A 97 -18.38 64.07 -57.64
CA THR A 97 -18.71 62.64 -57.79
C THR A 97 -17.48 61.73 -57.70
N GLU A 98 -16.33 62.13 -58.24
CA GLU A 98 -15.07 61.38 -58.14
C GLU A 98 -14.58 61.33 -56.68
N ASP A 99 -14.63 62.45 -55.94
CA ASP A 99 -14.29 62.48 -54.52
C ASP A 99 -15.26 61.65 -53.68
N HIS A 100 -16.56 61.63 -54.00
CA HIS A 100 -17.53 60.75 -53.36
C HIS A 100 -17.24 59.27 -53.62
N LEU A 101 -16.96 58.89 -54.86
CA LEU A 101 -16.59 57.51 -55.25
C LEU A 101 -15.28 57.07 -54.57
N LYS A 102 -14.28 57.96 -54.52
CA LYS A 102 -13.02 57.73 -53.80
C LYS A 102 -13.25 57.51 -52.31
N GLN A 103 -14.08 58.34 -51.65
CA GLN A 103 -14.43 58.14 -50.24
C GLN A 103 -15.16 56.81 -50.01
N LEU A 104 -16.02 56.39 -50.94
CA LEU A 104 -16.69 55.08 -50.85
C LEU A 104 -15.66 53.94 -50.94
N ALA A 105 -14.76 53.98 -51.93
CA ALA A 105 -13.69 53.01 -52.09
C ALA A 105 -12.71 52.99 -50.90
N GLU A 106 -12.40 54.15 -50.30
CA GLU A 106 -11.59 54.24 -49.08
C GLU A 106 -12.29 53.64 -47.85
N ARG A 107 -13.62 53.83 -47.72
CA ARG A 107 -14.43 53.19 -46.67
C ARG A 107 -14.51 51.67 -46.86
N GLU A 108 -14.73 51.18 -48.08
CA GLU A 108 -14.71 49.75 -48.38
C GLU A 108 -13.34 49.12 -48.11
N ARG A 109 -12.25 49.76 -48.57
CA ARG A 109 -10.88 49.33 -48.25
C ARG A 109 -10.64 49.30 -46.73
N GLY A 110 -11.16 50.28 -46.00
CA GLY A 110 -11.10 50.32 -44.53
C GLY A 110 -11.86 49.16 -43.88
N ARG A 111 -13.05 48.83 -44.40
CA ARG A 111 -13.86 47.67 -43.98
C ARG A 111 -13.13 46.36 -44.26
N TYR A 112 -12.67 46.13 -45.48
CA TYR A 112 -11.91 44.92 -45.85
C TYR A 112 -10.63 44.77 -45.03
N HIS A 113 -9.93 45.86 -44.70
CA HIS A 113 -8.76 45.82 -43.83
C HIS A 113 -9.10 45.44 -42.38
N ALA A 114 -10.27 45.86 -41.88
CA ALA A 114 -10.76 45.45 -40.56
C ALA A 114 -11.21 43.98 -40.54
N GLU A 115 -11.91 43.52 -41.59
CA GLU A 115 -12.30 42.12 -41.78
C GLU A 115 -11.06 41.21 -41.93
N TYR A 116 -10.09 41.61 -42.73
CA TYR A 116 -8.80 40.92 -42.87
C TYR A 116 -8.06 40.78 -41.53
N LYS A 117 -8.02 41.83 -40.71
CA LYS A 117 -7.43 41.76 -39.36
C LYS A 117 -8.17 40.80 -38.42
N LYS A 118 -9.50 40.73 -38.49
CA LYS A 118 -10.28 39.73 -37.74
C LYS A 118 -9.92 38.31 -38.20
N LEU A 119 -9.92 38.05 -39.50
CA LEU A 119 -9.53 36.76 -40.07
C LEU A 119 -8.10 36.36 -39.72
N GLN A 120 -7.15 37.31 -39.71
CA GLN A 120 -5.79 37.05 -39.22
C GLN A 120 -5.75 36.66 -37.74
N GLN A 121 -6.55 37.32 -36.90
CA GLN A 121 -6.63 36.99 -35.47
C GLN A 121 -7.29 35.62 -35.26
N GLU A 122 -8.39 35.33 -35.95
CA GLU A 122 -9.05 34.02 -35.96
C GLU A 122 -8.09 32.91 -36.43
N MET A 123 -7.26 33.18 -37.43
CA MET A 123 -6.23 32.23 -37.90
C MET A 123 -5.17 31.95 -36.82
N ILE A 124 -4.74 32.98 -36.06
CA ILE A 124 -3.82 32.80 -34.92
C ILE A 124 -4.50 31.97 -33.82
N GLU A 125 -5.75 32.29 -33.46
CA GLU A 125 -6.51 31.54 -32.46
C GLU A 125 -6.75 30.07 -32.87
N LEU A 126 -6.98 29.81 -34.16
CA LEU A 126 -7.08 28.46 -34.71
C LEU A 126 -5.74 27.73 -34.68
N GLN A 127 -4.63 28.41 -34.98
CA GLN A 127 -3.28 27.84 -34.87
C GLN A 127 -2.95 27.48 -33.41
N ASP A 128 -3.29 28.32 -32.44
CA ASP A 128 -3.10 28.03 -31.01
C ASP A 128 -3.98 26.87 -30.54
N LYS A 129 -5.22 26.77 -31.03
CA LYS A 129 -6.09 25.59 -30.79
C LYS A 129 -5.47 24.32 -31.39
N ILE A 130 -4.94 24.37 -32.61
CA ILE A 130 -4.24 23.23 -33.26
C ILE A 130 -3.02 22.82 -32.43
N ASN A 131 -2.18 23.78 -32.03
CA ASN A 131 -1.01 23.53 -31.18
C ASN A 131 -1.41 22.88 -29.84
N GLY A 132 -2.50 23.37 -29.22
CA GLY A 132 -3.07 22.81 -27.99
C GLY A 132 -3.58 21.38 -28.16
N VAL A 133 -4.28 21.08 -29.26
CA VAL A 133 -4.73 19.73 -29.61
C VAL A 133 -3.55 18.80 -29.89
N GLN A 134 -2.54 19.23 -30.65
CA GLN A 134 -1.32 18.44 -30.88
C GLN A 134 -0.59 18.12 -29.57
N ALA A 135 -0.46 19.08 -28.65
CA ALA A 135 0.12 18.85 -27.33
C ALA A 135 -0.75 17.95 -26.43
N ALA A 136 -2.07 17.92 -26.63
CA ALA A 136 -2.96 16.99 -25.96
C ALA A 136 -2.83 15.56 -26.52
N VAL A 137 -2.79 15.41 -27.85
CA VAL A 137 -2.55 14.12 -28.55
C VAL A 137 -1.19 13.54 -28.17
N PHE A 138 -0.13 14.35 -28.14
CA PHE A 138 1.20 13.89 -27.74
C PHE A 138 1.22 13.33 -26.31
N ARG A 139 0.66 14.07 -25.34
CA ARG A 139 0.50 13.60 -23.95
C ARG A 139 -0.45 12.40 -23.82
N GLY A 140 -1.42 12.27 -24.72
CA GLY A 140 -2.30 11.12 -24.82
C GLY A 140 -1.55 9.86 -25.27
N ASN A 141 -0.72 9.98 -26.31
CA ASN A 141 0.15 8.89 -26.79
C ASN A 141 1.18 8.50 -25.73
N GLU A 142 1.83 9.46 -25.07
CA GLU A 142 2.80 9.18 -24.00
C GLU A 142 2.15 8.38 -22.85
N LYS A 143 0.94 8.74 -22.43
CA LYS A 143 0.14 7.97 -21.46
C LYS A 143 -0.26 6.59 -21.99
N MET A 144 -0.61 6.48 -23.27
CA MET A 144 -0.97 5.20 -23.87
C MET A 144 0.24 4.25 -23.93
N ASP A 145 1.43 4.76 -24.20
CA ASP A 145 2.66 3.96 -24.19
C ASP A 145 3.09 3.59 -22.76
N GLN A 146 2.88 4.47 -21.76
CA GLN A 146 2.99 4.12 -20.34
C GLN A 146 2.02 2.99 -19.96
N PHE A 147 0.75 3.05 -20.39
CA PHE A 147 -0.22 1.98 -20.13
C PHE A 147 0.13 0.67 -20.85
N LYS A 148 0.68 0.70 -22.07
CA LYS A 148 1.19 -0.51 -22.74
C LYS A 148 2.35 -1.14 -21.97
N LEU A 149 3.30 -0.34 -21.50
CA LEU A 149 4.42 -0.84 -20.70
C LEU A 149 3.92 -1.45 -19.38
N GLN A 150 2.99 -0.77 -18.70
CA GLN A 150 2.37 -1.29 -17.48
C GLN A 150 1.54 -2.56 -17.74
N MET A 151 0.82 -2.64 -18.87
CA MET A 151 0.08 -3.84 -19.27
C MET A 151 1.01 -5.03 -19.52
N ASN A 152 2.15 -4.81 -20.21
CA ASN A 152 3.17 -5.84 -20.40
C ASN A 152 3.76 -6.32 -19.06
N TRP A 153 4.14 -5.40 -18.16
CA TRP A 153 4.63 -5.77 -16.83
C TRP A 153 3.58 -6.52 -16.00
N ASN A 154 2.33 -6.07 -15.98
CA ASN A 154 1.25 -6.76 -15.28
C ASN A 154 1.01 -8.17 -15.86
N GLN A 155 1.19 -8.36 -17.16
CA GLN A 155 1.07 -9.65 -17.81
C GLN A 155 2.27 -10.58 -17.49
N GLU A 156 3.50 -10.08 -17.55
CA GLU A 156 4.69 -10.80 -17.11
C GLU A 156 4.60 -11.20 -15.62
N GLU A 157 4.08 -10.32 -14.78
CA GLU A 157 3.85 -10.60 -13.35
C GLU A 157 2.77 -11.67 -13.16
N LEU A 158 1.64 -11.58 -13.89
CA LEU A 158 0.57 -12.58 -13.86
C LEU A 158 1.06 -13.97 -14.32
N GLU A 159 1.88 -14.04 -15.37
CA GLU A 159 2.49 -15.27 -15.86
C GLU A 159 3.46 -15.86 -14.82
N GLN A 160 4.26 -15.04 -14.16
CA GLN A 160 5.11 -15.46 -13.04
C GLN A 160 4.31 -15.99 -11.85
N TRP A 161 3.24 -15.30 -11.44
CA TRP A 161 2.35 -15.74 -10.36
C TRP A 161 1.62 -17.05 -10.71
N ALA A 162 1.14 -17.21 -11.94
CA ALA A 162 0.50 -18.43 -12.40
C ALA A 162 1.48 -19.63 -12.40
N LEU A 163 2.72 -19.39 -12.82
CA LEU A 163 3.77 -20.42 -12.85
C LEU A 163 4.23 -20.80 -11.43
N ALA A 164 4.36 -19.81 -10.53
CA ALA A 164 4.66 -20.04 -9.11
C ALA A 164 3.51 -20.76 -8.38
N ALA A 165 2.25 -20.41 -8.67
CA ALA A 165 1.07 -21.08 -8.11
C ALA A 165 1.02 -22.55 -8.55
N ARG A 166 1.26 -22.83 -9.83
CA ARG A 166 1.33 -24.20 -10.37
C ARG A 166 2.47 -25.01 -9.73
N GLN A 167 3.65 -24.44 -9.57
CA GLN A 167 4.76 -25.08 -8.84
C GLN A 167 4.37 -25.39 -7.38
N LYS A 168 3.66 -24.48 -6.70
CA LYS A 168 3.19 -24.72 -5.32
C LYS A 168 2.09 -25.77 -5.23
N GLU A 169 1.25 -25.90 -6.24
CA GLU A 169 0.26 -26.97 -6.34
C GLU A 169 0.93 -28.33 -6.57
N GLU A 170 1.95 -28.40 -7.43
CA GLU A 170 2.79 -29.59 -7.63
C GLU A 170 3.57 -29.98 -6.36
N ASP A 171 4.18 -29.02 -5.65
CA ASP A 171 4.81 -29.21 -4.33
C ASP A 171 3.81 -29.78 -3.31
N ASN A 172 2.61 -29.20 -3.21
CA ASN A 172 1.57 -29.65 -2.28
C ASN A 172 1.08 -31.07 -2.62
N LEU A 173 0.95 -31.41 -3.90
CA LEU A 173 0.63 -32.78 -4.34
C LEU A 173 1.76 -33.77 -4.00
N ALA A 174 3.03 -33.35 -4.03
CA ALA A 174 4.15 -34.17 -3.57
C ALA A 174 4.10 -34.36 -2.04
N LEU A 175 3.87 -33.30 -1.26
CA LEU A 175 3.68 -33.39 0.20
C LEU A 175 2.49 -34.28 0.58
N LEU A 176 1.38 -34.22 -0.15
CA LEU A 176 0.21 -35.10 0.04
C LEU A 176 0.51 -36.58 -0.29
N LYS A 177 1.45 -36.86 -1.20
CA LYS A 177 1.93 -38.22 -1.45
C LYS A 177 2.85 -38.71 -0.34
N TYR A 178 3.79 -37.88 0.12
CA TYR A 178 4.69 -38.23 1.23
C TYR A 178 3.95 -38.45 2.54
N THR A 179 3.05 -37.54 2.93
CA THR A 179 2.22 -37.69 4.13
C THR A 179 1.37 -38.97 4.11
N LYS A 180 0.78 -39.35 2.96
CA LYS A 180 0.09 -40.65 2.82
C LYS A 180 1.03 -41.85 2.96
N ALA A 181 2.25 -41.76 2.44
CA ALA A 181 3.26 -42.80 2.61
C ALA A 181 3.72 -42.92 4.07
N ASP A 182 3.93 -41.80 4.76
CA ASP A 182 4.30 -41.73 6.17
C ASP A 182 3.16 -42.20 7.08
N GLU A 183 1.90 -41.88 6.78
CA GLU A 183 0.74 -42.46 7.47
C GLU A 183 0.67 -43.98 7.34
N ALA A 184 0.96 -44.52 6.14
CA ALA A 184 1.00 -45.96 5.93
C ALA A 184 2.16 -46.59 6.73
N LYS A 185 3.33 -45.93 6.76
CA LYS A 185 4.49 -46.33 7.56
C LYS A 185 4.20 -46.31 9.06
N MET A 186 3.53 -45.27 9.55
CA MET A 186 3.08 -45.12 10.93
C MET A 186 2.08 -46.21 11.33
N LYS A 187 1.13 -46.57 10.44
CA LYS A 187 0.17 -47.66 10.68
C LYS A 187 0.88 -49.03 10.78
N ASP A 188 1.84 -49.30 9.89
CA ASP A 188 2.66 -50.53 9.96
C ASP A 188 3.52 -50.59 11.23
N LEU A 189 4.21 -49.49 11.58
CA LEU A 189 5.01 -49.41 12.81
C LEU A 189 4.15 -49.55 14.07
N ASN A 190 2.95 -48.96 14.12
CA ASN A 190 2.02 -49.15 15.23
C ASN A 190 1.55 -50.61 15.34
N LEU A 191 1.22 -51.26 14.21
CA LEU A 191 0.86 -52.69 14.20
C LEU A 191 2.01 -53.56 14.69
N GLN A 192 3.25 -53.24 14.33
CA GLN A 192 4.45 -53.94 14.83
C GLN A 192 4.64 -53.70 16.33
N LEU A 193 4.47 -52.45 16.80
CA LEU A 193 4.61 -52.08 18.20
C LEU A 193 3.54 -52.75 19.08
N GLU A 194 2.30 -52.85 18.59
CA GLU A 194 1.19 -53.56 19.25
C GLU A 194 1.44 -55.07 19.34
N LYS A 195 1.96 -55.70 18.27
CA LYS A 195 2.42 -57.10 18.30
C LYS A 195 3.55 -57.31 19.30
N MET A 196 4.53 -56.42 19.36
CA MET A 196 5.64 -56.51 20.30
C MET A 196 5.20 -56.27 21.75
N LEU A 197 4.25 -55.36 22.00
CA LEU A 197 3.60 -55.19 23.31
C LEU A 197 2.89 -56.47 23.74
N SER A 198 2.10 -57.09 22.86
CA SER A 198 1.42 -58.36 23.13
C SER A 198 2.41 -59.48 23.47
N ALA A 199 3.51 -59.59 22.72
CA ALA A 199 4.58 -60.56 22.98
C ALA A 199 5.30 -60.31 24.32
N VAL A 200 5.60 -59.05 24.67
CA VAL A 200 6.16 -58.68 25.97
C VAL A 200 5.18 -59.00 27.10
N GLN A 201 3.89 -58.78 26.91
CA GLN A 201 2.87 -59.05 27.91
C GLN A 201 2.64 -60.56 28.12
N GLN A 202 2.69 -61.36 27.05
CA GLN A 202 2.76 -62.83 27.16
C GLN A 202 4.01 -63.28 27.92
N LYS A 203 5.21 -62.81 27.53
CA LYS A 203 6.46 -63.19 28.20
C LYS A 203 6.50 -62.76 29.67
N ARG A 204 5.84 -61.66 30.02
CA ARG A 204 5.66 -61.24 31.41
C ARG A 204 4.73 -62.19 32.17
N SER A 205 3.60 -62.61 31.58
CA SER A 205 2.72 -63.61 32.22
C SER A 205 3.39 -64.97 32.39
N GLU A 206 4.19 -65.43 31.41
CA GLU A 206 5.00 -66.65 31.52
C GLU A 206 6.04 -66.53 32.66
N LEU A 207 6.72 -65.39 32.77
CA LEU A 207 7.67 -65.13 33.85
C LEU A 207 6.97 -65.10 35.21
N ASP A 208 5.82 -64.45 35.33
CA ASP A 208 5.05 -64.39 36.58
C ASP A 208 4.60 -65.82 36.99
N THR A 209 4.20 -66.68 36.04
CA THR A 209 3.89 -68.10 36.34
C THR A 209 5.11 -68.88 36.81
N GLU A 210 6.24 -68.81 36.09
CA GLU A 210 7.50 -69.48 36.47
C GLU A 210 8.01 -69.02 37.84
N VAL A 211 7.86 -67.73 38.17
CA VAL A 211 8.18 -67.18 39.50
C VAL A 211 7.25 -67.76 40.57
N THR A 212 5.95 -67.87 40.32
CA THR A 212 5.03 -68.49 41.29
C THR A 212 5.29 -69.99 41.49
N GLU A 213 5.61 -70.73 40.44
CA GLU A 213 5.95 -72.16 40.52
C GLU A 213 7.28 -72.36 41.26
N THR A 214 8.29 -71.54 40.97
CA THR A 214 9.58 -71.55 41.69
C THR A 214 9.40 -71.21 43.17
N GLN A 215 8.56 -70.23 43.51
CA GLN A 215 8.24 -69.89 44.90
C GLN A 215 7.48 -71.01 45.63
N ALA A 216 6.53 -71.67 44.97
CA ALA A 216 5.83 -72.82 45.52
C ALA A 216 6.80 -73.98 45.81
N ALA A 217 7.65 -74.33 44.83
CA ALA A 217 8.68 -75.36 45.00
C ALA A 217 9.68 -75.01 46.11
N GLN A 218 10.08 -73.74 46.25
CA GLN A 218 10.94 -73.28 47.34
C GLN A 218 10.26 -73.44 48.71
N ILE A 219 8.97 -73.10 48.82
CA ILE A 219 8.19 -73.29 50.06
C ILE A 219 8.07 -74.78 50.41
N GLU A 220 7.84 -75.66 49.42
CA GLU A 220 7.83 -77.11 49.63
C GLU A 220 9.21 -77.64 50.07
N LEU A 221 10.30 -77.15 49.47
CA LEU A 221 11.67 -77.50 49.88
C LEU A 221 11.99 -77.03 51.29
N ASP A 222 11.65 -75.79 51.66
CA ASP A 222 11.85 -75.28 53.01
C ASP A 222 11.00 -76.05 54.03
N LYS A 223 9.76 -76.40 53.69
CA LYS A 223 8.86 -77.19 54.53
C LYS A 223 9.39 -78.62 54.73
N THR A 224 9.87 -79.28 53.67
CA THR A 224 10.51 -80.59 53.80
C THR A 224 11.82 -80.50 54.60
N ALA A 225 12.60 -79.43 54.48
CA ALA A 225 13.81 -79.22 55.28
C ALA A 225 13.50 -78.98 56.78
N GLU A 226 12.41 -78.29 57.12
CA GLU A 226 11.91 -78.22 58.50
C GLU A 226 11.52 -79.60 59.04
N ASP A 227 10.76 -80.36 58.26
CA ASP A 227 10.29 -81.68 58.68
C ASP A 227 11.44 -82.69 58.78
N PHE A 228 12.47 -82.59 57.93
CA PHE A 228 13.73 -83.32 58.07
C PHE A 228 14.48 -82.94 59.35
N LYS A 229 14.58 -81.65 59.70
CA LYS A 229 15.20 -81.20 60.97
C LYS A 229 14.42 -81.73 62.18
N LYS A 230 13.09 -81.74 62.11
CA LYS A 230 12.21 -82.30 63.14
C LYS A 230 12.43 -83.80 63.29
N LEU A 231 12.37 -84.57 62.21
CA LEU A 231 12.65 -86.01 62.20
C LEU A 231 14.07 -86.33 62.69
N HIS A 232 15.06 -85.51 62.35
CA HIS A 232 16.43 -85.66 62.88
C HIS A 232 16.52 -85.42 64.38
N LYS A 233 15.78 -84.43 64.90
CA LYS A 233 15.69 -84.18 66.33
C LYS A 233 14.97 -85.32 67.04
N ASP A 234 13.80 -85.73 66.55
CA ASP A 234 13.02 -86.85 67.10
C ASP A 234 13.84 -88.15 67.10
N ARG A 235 14.66 -88.39 66.05
CA ARG A 235 15.63 -89.49 66.00
C ARG A 235 16.73 -89.34 67.05
N GLY A 236 17.27 -88.14 67.26
CA GLY A 236 18.27 -87.84 68.29
C GLY A 236 17.73 -88.08 69.70
N ASP A 237 16.52 -87.59 69.98
CA ASP A 237 15.83 -87.78 71.26
C ASP A 237 15.52 -89.27 71.51
N LEU A 238 15.12 -90.03 70.47
CA LEU A 238 14.92 -91.48 70.56
C LEU A 238 16.23 -92.26 70.80
N VAL A 239 17.33 -91.85 70.16
CA VAL A 239 18.66 -92.44 70.40
C VAL A 239 19.13 -92.14 71.82
N ALA A 240 18.96 -90.92 72.32
CA ALA A 240 19.30 -90.57 73.70
C ALA A 240 18.46 -91.35 74.73
N GLN A 241 17.17 -91.57 74.47
CA GLN A 241 16.31 -92.43 75.29
C GLN A 241 16.80 -93.90 75.27
N TRP A 242 17.21 -94.40 74.11
CA TRP A 242 17.75 -95.76 73.96
C TRP A 242 19.10 -95.91 74.67
N GLU A 243 20.03 -94.97 74.51
CA GLU A 243 21.31 -94.94 75.23
C GLU A 243 21.11 -94.89 76.76
N ALA A 244 20.18 -94.06 77.24
CA ALA A 244 19.81 -94.01 78.66
C ALA A 244 19.24 -95.35 79.15
N ALA A 245 18.41 -96.03 78.35
CA ALA A 245 17.89 -97.35 78.68
C ALA A 245 19.00 -98.43 78.72
N VAL A 246 19.96 -98.39 77.78
CA VAL A 246 21.12 -99.30 77.76
C VAL A 246 22.04 -99.04 78.95
N GLN A 247 22.32 -97.78 79.30
CA GLN A 247 23.10 -97.45 80.50
C GLN A 247 22.39 -97.86 81.81
N ALA A 248 21.06 -97.73 81.87
CA ALA A 248 20.28 -98.22 83.01
C ALA A 248 20.29 -99.75 83.10
N MET A 249 20.33 -100.46 81.96
CA MET A 249 20.51 -101.91 81.92
C MET A 249 21.90 -102.33 82.37
N GLN A 250 22.97 -101.71 81.86
CA GLN A 250 24.35 -101.96 82.30
C GLN A 250 24.53 -101.76 83.81
N LYS A 251 24.01 -100.66 84.38
CA LYS A 251 24.05 -100.41 85.83
C LYS A 251 23.27 -101.46 86.64
N ARG A 252 22.21 -102.06 86.07
CA ARG A 252 21.51 -103.19 86.70
C ARG A 252 22.31 -104.47 86.62
N ASP A 253 22.96 -104.76 85.49
CA ASP A 253 23.82 -105.93 85.34
C ASP A 253 25.05 -105.85 86.27
N GLU A 254 25.66 -104.67 86.42
CA GLU A 254 26.72 -104.41 87.40
C GLU A 254 26.24 -104.61 88.84
N ALA A 255 25.04 -104.11 89.19
CA ALA A 255 24.45 -104.34 90.51
C ALA A 255 24.12 -105.83 90.76
N ILE A 256 23.71 -106.58 89.73
CA ILE A 256 23.47 -108.02 89.80
C ILE A 256 24.80 -108.79 89.98
N GLN A 257 25.88 -108.38 89.32
CA GLN A 257 27.21 -108.96 89.54
C GLN A 257 27.71 -108.68 90.97
N HIS A 258 27.56 -107.45 91.48
CA HIS A 258 27.90 -107.13 92.87
C HIS A 258 27.10 -107.98 93.88
N ALA A 259 25.78 -108.07 93.71
CA ALA A 259 24.94 -108.90 94.58
C ALA A 259 25.28 -110.41 94.48
N ARG A 260 25.71 -110.88 93.31
CA ARG A 260 26.21 -112.24 93.09
C ARG A 260 27.53 -112.48 93.82
N ASP A 261 28.46 -111.53 93.77
CA ASP A 261 29.76 -111.65 94.44
C ASP A 261 29.62 -111.58 95.97
N GLU A 262 28.73 -110.73 96.49
CA GLU A 262 28.34 -110.71 97.91
C GLU A 262 27.72 -112.06 98.33
N PHE A 263 26.83 -112.63 97.52
CA PHE A 263 26.25 -113.95 97.79
C PHE A 263 27.31 -115.07 97.75
N LEU A 264 28.28 -115.02 96.83
CA LEU A 264 29.39 -115.97 96.77
C LEU A 264 30.32 -115.83 97.98
N ALA A 265 30.61 -114.62 98.45
CA ALA A 265 31.38 -114.36 99.66
C ALA A 265 30.65 -114.88 100.91
N ALA A 266 29.36 -114.58 101.06
CA ALA A 266 28.53 -115.10 102.15
C ALA A 266 28.47 -116.64 102.15
N LYS A 267 28.37 -117.26 100.97
CA LYS A 267 28.39 -118.72 100.82
C LYS A 267 29.73 -119.36 101.19
N ARG A 268 30.86 -118.68 100.95
CA ARG A 268 32.19 -119.14 101.44
C ARG A 268 32.26 -119.08 102.96
N HIS A 269 31.88 -117.95 103.57
CA HIS A 269 31.84 -117.82 105.03
C HIS A 269 30.90 -118.82 105.71
N LEU A 270 29.75 -119.16 105.10
CA LEU A 270 28.88 -120.21 105.61
C LEU A 270 29.59 -121.57 105.64
N LYS A 271 30.34 -121.91 104.58
CA LYS A 271 31.09 -123.18 104.49
C LYS A 271 32.23 -123.25 105.50
N GLU A 272 33.00 -122.17 105.66
CA GLU A 272 34.04 -122.04 106.69
C GLU A 272 33.47 -122.24 108.11
N LYS A 273 32.30 -121.67 108.41
CA LYS A 273 31.63 -121.85 109.70
C LYS A 273 31.09 -123.28 109.91
N GLN A 274 30.66 -123.96 108.84
CA GLN A 274 30.25 -125.37 108.90
C GLN A 274 31.44 -126.31 109.14
N GLU A 275 32.58 -126.06 108.50
CA GLU A 275 33.82 -126.82 108.70
C GLU A 275 34.33 -126.65 110.14
N MET A 276 34.38 -125.41 110.66
CA MET A 276 34.71 -125.12 112.07
C MET A 276 33.75 -125.77 113.09
N LEU A 277 32.46 -125.94 112.75
CA LEU A 277 31.50 -126.65 113.60
C LEU A 277 31.75 -128.16 113.61
N ALA A 278 32.03 -128.76 112.45
CA ALA A 278 32.35 -130.18 112.34
C ALA A 278 33.63 -130.54 113.13
N GLU A 279 34.66 -129.70 113.08
CA GLU A 279 35.87 -129.87 113.90
C GLU A 279 35.58 -129.80 115.40
N ARG A 280 34.73 -128.85 115.83
CA ARG A 280 34.31 -128.71 117.24
C ARG A 280 33.49 -129.90 117.74
N GLU A 281 32.61 -130.46 116.92
CA GLU A 281 31.84 -131.66 117.26
C GLU A 281 32.71 -132.92 117.33
N ALA A 282 33.68 -133.07 116.42
CA ALA A 282 34.64 -134.16 116.46
C ALA A 282 35.50 -134.11 117.73
N PHE A 283 36.01 -132.93 118.09
CA PHE A 283 36.77 -132.71 119.32
C PHE A 283 35.98 -133.13 120.57
N LEU A 284 34.72 -132.67 120.70
CA LEU A 284 33.85 -132.99 121.83
C LEU A 284 33.60 -134.50 122.01
N LYS A 285 33.37 -135.24 120.91
CA LYS A 285 33.20 -136.71 120.95
C LYS A 285 34.45 -137.46 121.41
N THR A 286 35.63 -136.89 121.20
CA THR A 286 36.91 -137.49 121.61
C THR A 286 37.09 -137.33 123.12
N GLU A 287 36.85 -136.12 123.63
CA GLU A 287 36.94 -135.81 125.07
C GLU A 287 35.89 -136.55 125.92
N GLN A 288 34.68 -136.75 125.39
CA GLN A 288 33.67 -137.57 126.08
C GLN A 288 34.10 -139.04 126.26
N LYS A 289 34.86 -139.63 125.32
CA LYS A 289 35.42 -140.97 125.49
C LYS A 289 36.56 -140.99 126.50
N ASN A 290 37.43 -139.98 126.48
CA ASN A 290 38.55 -139.86 127.41
C ASN A 290 38.07 -139.81 128.87
N ASN A 291 37.01 -139.05 129.18
CA ASN A 291 36.47 -138.95 130.54
C ASN A 291 35.91 -140.27 131.10
N VAL A 292 35.27 -141.12 130.28
CA VAL A 292 34.77 -142.43 130.72
C VAL A 292 35.91 -143.38 131.09
N GLU A 293 37.05 -143.32 130.39
CA GLU A 293 38.25 -144.08 130.79
C GLU A 293 38.88 -143.57 132.09
N VAL A 294 38.79 -142.27 132.36
CA VAL A 294 39.34 -141.64 133.58
C VAL A 294 38.58 -142.11 134.83
N GLU A 295 37.25 -142.15 134.80
CA GLU A 295 36.43 -142.60 135.95
C GLU A 295 36.69 -144.08 136.31
N LEU A 296 36.77 -144.96 135.32
CA LEU A 296 37.04 -146.40 135.54
C LEU A 296 38.41 -146.67 136.18
N LYS A 297 39.44 -145.91 135.76
CA LYS A 297 40.80 -146.05 136.29
C LYS A 297 40.91 -145.49 137.72
N ILE A 298 40.25 -144.37 138.03
CA ILE A 298 40.23 -143.77 139.37
C ILE A 298 39.55 -144.72 140.39
N ALA A 299 38.35 -145.24 140.08
CA ALA A 299 37.59 -146.11 140.99
C ALA A 299 38.28 -147.45 141.31
N ALA A 300 39.26 -147.88 140.49
CA ALA A 300 40.12 -149.03 140.76
C ALA A 300 41.31 -148.67 141.66
N HIS A 301 41.96 -147.53 141.40
CA HIS A 301 43.11 -147.06 142.18
C HIS A 301 42.74 -146.63 143.60
N GLU A 302 41.60 -145.99 143.83
CA GLU A 302 41.17 -145.59 145.18
C GLU A 302 40.97 -146.79 146.13
N ARG A 303 40.35 -147.87 145.63
CA ARG A 303 40.20 -149.13 146.39
C ARG A 303 41.54 -149.80 146.70
N ALA A 304 42.52 -149.69 145.80
CA ALA A 304 43.88 -150.19 146.06
C ALA A 304 44.63 -149.32 147.09
N ILE A 305 44.46 -147.99 147.03
CA ILE A 305 45.10 -147.01 147.93
C ILE A 305 44.57 -147.15 149.36
N ALA A 306 43.26 -147.33 149.57
CA ALA A 306 42.69 -147.54 150.90
C ALA A 306 43.32 -148.77 151.60
N LYS A 307 43.34 -149.91 150.90
CA LYS A 307 43.91 -151.18 151.41
C LYS A 307 45.42 -151.09 151.69
N LYS A 308 46.16 -150.31 150.89
CA LYS A 308 47.59 -150.04 151.11
C LYS A 308 47.84 -149.08 152.27
N ARG A 309 46.95 -148.12 152.55
CA ARG A 309 47.09 -147.16 153.65
C ARG A 309 46.94 -147.82 155.02
N GLU A 310 45.94 -148.66 155.24
CA GLU A 310 45.78 -149.39 156.52
C GLU A 310 46.99 -150.27 156.85
N ALA A 311 47.47 -151.03 155.84
CA ALA A 311 48.67 -151.86 155.98
C ALA A 311 49.92 -151.04 156.30
N LEU A 312 50.05 -149.84 155.73
CA LEU A 312 51.20 -148.96 155.94
C LEU A 312 51.13 -148.21 157.28
N THR A 313 49.95 -147.87 157.79
CA THR A 313 49.80 -147.34 159.16
C THR A 313 50.16 -148.38 160.22
N TYR A 314 49.76 -149.64 160.01
CA TYR A 314 50.13 -150.75 160.92
C TYR A 314 51.63 -151.04 160.86
N ALA A 315 52.24 -151.02 159.67
CA ALA A 315 53.68 -151.20 159.50
C ALA A 315 54.51 -150.05 160.10
N ASN A 316 54.09 -148.79 159.91
CA ASN A 316 54.82 -147.63 160.42
C ASN A 316 54.77 -147.50 161.95
N ALA A 317 53.66 -147.88 162.59
CA ALA A 317 53.62 -147.95 164.07
C ALA A 317 54.71 -148.92 164.60
N LYS A 318 54.84 -150.07 163.96
CA LYS A 318 55.87 -151.09 164.27
C LYS A 318 57.29 -150.66 163.89
N LEU A 319 57.43 -149.82 162.87
CA LEU A 319 58.72 -149.29 162.42
C LEU A 319 59.23 -148.19 163.34
N ASN A 320 58.36 -147.31 163.86
CA ASN A 320 58.73 -146.34 164.89
C ASN A 320 59.19 -147.03 166.18
N GLU A 321 58.47 -148.07 166.62
CA GLU A 321 58.85 -148.86 167.80
C GLU A 321 60.23 -149.55 167.66
N LEU A 322 60.65 -149.86 166.42
CA LEU A 322 62.00 -150.34 166.10
C LEU A 322 63.02 -149.19 165.87
N ALA A 323 62.57 -148.04 165.38
CA ALA A 323 63.41 -146.87 165.18
C ALA A 323 63.87 -146.29 166.52
N ASP A 324 62.99 -146.21 167.51
CA ASP A 324 63.31 -145.76 168.87
C ASP A 324 64.33 -146.71 169.53
N GLN A 325 64.25 -148.02 169.26
CA GLN A 325 65.26 -149.00 169.68
C GLN A 325 66.62 -148.78 168.98
N VAL A 326 66.63 -148.32 167.73
CA VAL A 326 67.85 -147.99 166.97
C VAL A 326 68.41 -146.61 167.34
N GLU A 327 67.57 -145.67 167.77
CA GLU A 327 68.00 -144.36 168.26
C GLU A 327 68.85 -144.51 169.54
N VAL A 328 68.46 -145.42 170.43
CA VAL A 328 69.25 -145.84 171.60
C VAL A 328 70.62 -146.42 171.20
N VAL A 329 70.70 -147.22 170.13
CA VAL A 329 71.99 -147.76 169.65
C VAL A 329 72.84 -146.71 168.95
N ARG A 330 72.27 -145.86 168.07
CA ARG A 330 73.03 -144.87 167.31
C ARG A 330 73.48 -143.67 168.17
N GLY A 331 72.79 -143.41 169.29
CA GLY A 331 73.27 -142.54 170.35
C GLY A 331 74.64 -142.97 170.93
N THR A 332 74.97 -144.26 170.91
CA THR A 332 76.32 -144.73 171.28
C THR A 332 77.38 -144.41 170.22
N LEU A 333 77.01 -144.40 168.93
CA LEU A 333 77.92 -144.06 167.83
C LEU A 333 78.12 -142.54 167.68
N SER A 334 77.15 -141.73 168.14
CA SER A 334 77.25 -140.27 168.24
C SER A 334 78.40 -139.77 169.13
N LYS A 335 79.09 -140.64 169.87
CA LYS A 335 80.31 -140.30 170.64
C LYS A 335 81.62 -140.55 169.87
N ALA A 336 81.67 -141.54 168.98
CA ALA A 336 82.93 -141.96 168.34
C ALA A 336 83.34 -141.10 167.12
N ALA A 337 82.39 -140.69 166.27
CA ALA A 337 82.71 -139.95 165.04
C ALA A 337 83.10 -138.48 165.30
N THR A 338 82.57 -137.89 166.37
CA THR A 338 82.87 -136.53 166.84
C THR A 338 84.33 -136.30 167.24
N GLU A 339 85.10 -137.37 167.48
CA GLU A 339 86.53 -137.28 167.82
C GLU A 339 87.45 -137.26 166.59
N MET A 340 87.02 -137.78 165.43
CA MET A 340 87.93 -137.99 164.29
C MET A 340 88.07 -136.77 163.35
N ALA A 341 86.96 -136.22 162.85
CA ALA A 341 86.99 -135.23 161.76
C ALA A 341 87.24 -133.78 162.22
N LYS A 342 87.17 -133.51 163.53
CA LYS A 342 87.57 -132.23 164.15
C LYS A 342 89.03 -131.85 163.81
N ARG A 343 89.87 -132.83 163.43
CA ARG A 343 91.25 -132.64 162.94
C ARG A 343 91.39 -132.20 161.47
N LYS A 344 90.35 -132.23 160.63
CA LYS A 344 90.45 -131.85 159.20
C LYS A 344 90.02 -130.42 158.89
N GLY A 345 89.44 -129.71 159.86
CA GLY A 345 88.95 -128.33 159.70
C GLY A 345 90.03 -127.23 159.67
N SER A 346 91.32 -127.54 159.85
CA SER A 346 92.35 -126.51 160.10
C SER A 346 93.40 -126.29 159.00
N VAL A 347 93.40 -127.03 157.89
CA VAL A 347 94.56 -127.03 156.95
C VAL A 347 94.35 -126.29 155.63
N GLN A 348 93.25 -126.51 154.87
CA GLN A 348 93.15 -125.94 153.51
C GLN A 348 92.61 -124.51 153.39
N GLY A 349 91.94 -123.98 154.43
CA GLY A 349 91.60 -122.55 154.50
C GLY A 349 92.82 -121.61 154.53
N LEU A 350 94.01 -122.14 154.86
CA LEU A 350 95.26 -121.38 154.98
C LEU A 350 96.16 -121.43 153.72
N SER A 351 95.73 -122.07 152.62
CA SER A 351 96.62 -122.32 151.46
C SER A 351 96.34 -121.50 150.20
N ALA A 352 95.12 -120.98 149.97
CA ALA A 352 94.78 -120.30 148.70
C ALA A 352 94.93 -118.76 148.76
N GLN A 353 94.84 -118.17 149.95
CA GLN A 353 95.26 -116.77 150.22
C GLN A 353 96.78 -116.53 150.04
N VAL A 354 97.52 -117.54 149.55
CA VAL A 354 98.95 -117.48 149.24
C VAL A 354 99.22 -117.12 147.78
N ASP A 355 98.44 -117.62 146.81
CA ASP A 355 98.78 -117.44 145.38
C ASP A 355 98.18 -116.20 144.73
N GLU A 356 97.29 -115.48 145.43
CA GLU A 356 97.08 -114.04 145.26
C GLU A 356 98.39 -113.24 145.43
N ARG A 357 99.42 -113.81 146.08
CA ARG A 357 100.79 -113.25 146.13
C ARG A 357 101.73 -113.75 145.03
N LYS A 358 101.35 -114.71 144.18
CA LYS A 358 102.19 -115.22 143.07
C LYS A 358 101.99 -114.52 141.71
N GLY A 359 101.21 -113.45 141.67
CA GLY A 359 101.44 -112.35 140.72
C GLY A 359 102.86 -111.75 140.80
N ARG A 360 103.68 -112.15 141.78
CA ARG A 360 105.10 -111.79 141.90
C ARG A 360 106.09 -112.88 141.45
N LEU A 361 105.65 -114.02 140.90
CA LEU A 361 106.54 -115.04 140.29
C LEU A 361 106.56 -114.99 138.75
N ASP A 362 106.38 -113.78 138.23
CA ASP A 362 106.44 -113.31 136.84
C ASP A 362 107.77 -113.61 136.08
N ARG A 363 108.64 -114.47 136.64
CA ARG A 363 110.06 -114.61 136.25
C ARG A 363 110.57 -116.06 136.27
N ALA A 364 109.77 -117.04 136.72
CA ALA A 364 110.24 -118.43 136.90
C ALA A 364 110.12 -119.34 135.66
N LYS A 365 109.20 -119.09 134.72
CA LYS A 365 109.02 -119.97 133.54
C LYS A 365 109.93 -119.67 132.35
N LYS A 366 110.72 -118.58 132.39
CA LYS A 366 111.76 -118.30 131.38
C LYS A 366 113.09 -119.05 131.64
N LYS A 367 113.16 -119.93 132.66
CA LYS A 367 114.38 -120.65 133.07
C LYS A 367 114.19 -122.11 133.56
N LEU A 368 113.07 -122.78 133.26
CA LEU A 368 112.86 -124.21 133.61
C LEU A 368 112.44 -125.12 132.44
N ALA A 369 112.49 -124.63 131.20
CA ALA A 369 112.38 -125.47 129.98
C ALA A 369 113.75 -125.74 129.32
N GLN A 370 114.84 -125.50 130.06
CA GLN A 370 116.22 -125.65 129.59
C GLN A 370 117.05 -126.58 130.51
N ALA A 371 116.41 -127.24 131.50
CA ALA A 371 117.11 -127.98 132.55
C ALA A 371 116.32 -129.18 133.15
N GLU A 372 115.46 -129.83 132.36
CA GLU A 372 114.93 -131.19 132.66
C GLU A 372 115.23 -132.21 131.52
N LYS A 373 116.08 -131.85 130.54
CA LYS A 373 116.54 -132.78 129.49
C LYS A 373 118.02 -132.72 129.14
N GLU A 374 118.82 -132.16 130.03
CA GLU A 374 120.19 -132.62 130.28
C GLU A 374 120.19 -133.10 131.73
N LEU A 375 119.95 -134.39 131.99
CA LEU A 375 120.39 -135.12 133.22
C LEU A 375 120.06 -136.63 133.28
N GLU A 376 119.70 -137.25 132.16
CA GLU A 376 120.55 -138.34 131.65
C GLU A 376 121.60 -137.63 130.75
N ARG A 377 122.72 -137.06 131.21
CA ARG A 377 123.76 -137.59 132.12
C ARG A 377 123.97 -139.09 131.92
N SER A 378 125.04 -139.46 131.21
CA SER A 378 126.33 -139.73 131.84
C SER A 378 126.18 -140.80 132.93
N TYR A 379 126.76 -141.98 132.77
CA TYR A 379 128.21 -142.15 132.63
C TYR A 379 128.58 -143.47 131.96
N MET A 380 129.88 -143.58 131.64
CA MET A 380 130.71 -144.80 131.54
C MET A 380 131.16 -145.25 130.14
N HIS A 381 132.50 -145.32 130.02
CA HIS A 381 133.34 -146.17 129.15
C HIS A 381 133.14 -146.17 127.62
N MET A 382 134.12 -145.92 126.73
CA MET A 382 135.59 -146.19 126.64
C MET A 382 135.88 -147.35 125.66
N GLY A 383 136.70 -147.07 124.63
CA GLY A 383 137.17 -147.99 123.57
C GLY A 383 136.32 -147.92 122.28
N ASP A 384 136.88 -147.87 121.07
CA ASP A 384 138.28 -147.66 120.67
C ASP A 384 138.37 -147.12 119.21
N LEU A 385 139.59 -147.01 118.64
CA LEU A 385 139.92 -146.53 117.27
C LEU A 385 138.94 -146.93 116.13
N GLU A 386 138.74 -146.05 115.12
CA GLU A 386 139.37 -146.15 113.77
C GLU A 386 138.76 -145.23 112.66
N ALA A 387 139.64 -144.58 111.89
CA ALA A 387 139.54 -143.94 110.55
C ALA A 387 138.23 -143.21 110.10
N SER A 388 138.23 -141.89 109.85
CA SER A 388 139.05 -141.12 108.88
C SER A 388 138.88 -141.47 107.37
N ALA A 389 137.84 -142.23 106.96
CA ALA A 389 137.71 -142.66 105.55
C ALA A 389 136.46 -142.18 104.76
N LYS A 390 135.37 -141.73 105.40
CA LYS A 390 134.06 -141.57 104.70
C LYS A 390 133.56 -140.16 104.36
N HIS A 391 134.19 -139.10 104.87
CA HIS A 391 133.70 -137.72 104.61
C HIS A 391 133.85 -137.27 103.13
N MET A 392 134.56 -138.02 102.29
CA MET A 392 134.60 -137.78 100.83
C MET A 392 133.54 -138.58 100.02
N GLU A 393 132.76 -139.48 100.63
CA GLU A 393 131.65 -140.18 99.93
C GLU A 393 130.31 -139.41 99.98
N GLU A 394 130.10 -138.51 100.95
CA GLU A 394 128.84 -137.77 101.09
C GLU A 394 128.72 -136.62 100.08
N ILE A 395 129.82 -135.90 99.83
CA ILE A 395 129.85 -134.73 98.92
C ILE A 395 129.51 -135.13 97.46
N PHE A 396 129.74 -136.39 97.06
CA PHE A 396 129.40 -136.85 95.70
C PHE A 396 127.91 -137.15 95.49
N LYS A 397 127.11 -137.29 96.57
CA LYS A 397 125.68 -137.64 96.47
C LYS A 397 124.75 -136.43 96.45
N GLU A 398 125.15 -135.29 97.01
CA GLU A 398 124.29 -134.08 97.03
C GLU A 398 124.16 -133.42 95.65
N GLU A 399 125.23 -133.39 94.84
CA GLU A 399 125.18 -132.80 93.49
C GLU A 399 124.35 -133.62 92.49
N GLU A 400 124.29 -134.96 92.62
CA GLU A 400 123.45 -135.80 91.73
C GLU A 400 121.94 -135.54 91.93
N HIS A 401 121.53 -135.04 93.10
CA HIS A 401 120.15 -134.68 93.40
C HIS A 401 119.74 -133.31 92.86
N ARG A 402 120.66 -132.34 92.74
CA ARG A 402 120.34 -131.00 92.19
C ARG A 402 119.96 -131.04 90.71
N VAL A 403 120.66 -131.84 89.89
CA VAL A 403 120.40 -131.92 88.44
C VAL A 403 118.97 -132.41 88.15
N LYS A 404 118.48 -133.41 88.89
CA LYS A 404 117.14 -134.00 88.72
C LYS A 404 115.97 -133.07 89.13
N ALA A 405 116.25 -131.94 89.79
CA ALA A 405 115.23 -130.95 90.13
C ALA A 405 114.97 -129.97 88.97
N CYS A 406 116.03 -129.44 88.33
CA CYS A 406 115.93 -128.46 87.26
C CYS A 406 115.17 -128.97 86.02
N ASP A 407 115.35 -130.25 85.65
CA ASP A 407 114.65 -130.85 84.49
C ASP A 407 113.13 -130.84 84.66
N LYS A 408 112.62 -130.94 85.89
CA LYS A 408 111.17 -130.90 86.16
C LYS A 408 110.59 -129.51 85.92
N GLU A 409 111.27 -128.44 86.36
CA GLU A 409 110.78 -127.07 86.15
C GLU A 409 110.73 -126.69 84.67
N GLN A 410 111.67 -127.19 83.85
CA GLN A 410 111.71 -126.89 82.42
C GLN A 410 110.51 -127.47 81.65
N THR A 411 109.89 -128.55 82.13
CA THR A 411 108.68 -129.14 81.50
C THR A 411 107.44 -128.26 81.72
N VAL A 412 107.22 -127.81 82.96
CA VAL A 412 106.06 -126.97 83.36
C VAL A 412 106.02 -125.63 82.62
N LEU A 413 107.19 -125.06 82.31
CA LEU A 413 107.28 -123.80 81.56
C LEU A 413 106.88 -123.96 80.07
N LYS A 414 107.12 -125.13 79.45
CA LYS A 414 106.75 -125.38 78.05
C LYS A 414 105.23 -125.48 77.86
N GLU A 415 104.52 -126.12 78.79
CA GLU A 415 103.05 -126.24 78.74
C GLU A 415 102.36 -124.87 78.83
N LYS A 416 102.79 -124.01 79.77
CA LYS A 416 102.24 -122.66 79.92
C LYS A 416 102.38 -121.84 78.63
N MET A 417 103.53 -121.92 77.97
CA MET A 417 103.79 -121.17 76.74
C MET A 417 102.87 -121.57 75.58
N PHE A 418 102.50 -122.86 75.49
CA PHE A 418 101.53 -123.34 74.50
C PHE A 418 100.12 -122.79 74.76
N THR A 419 99.66 -122.82 76.02
CA THR A 419 98.31 -122.34 76.39
C THR A 419 98.11 -120.84 76.18
N GLU A 420 99.13 -120.01 76.39
CA GLU A 420 99.07 -118.57 76.11
C GLU A 420 99.09 -118.28 74.60
N GLY A 421 99.85 -119.06 73.82
CA GLY A 421 99.89 -118.93 72.36
C GLY A 421 98.52 -119.20 71.70
N GLN A 422 97.74 -120.13 72.23
CA GLN A 422 96.42 -120.47 71.70
C GLN A 422 95.40 -119.34 71.95
N LYS A 423 95.39 -118.73 73.14
CA LYS A 423 94.54 -117.55 73.45
C LYS A 423 94.85 -116.35 72.55
N LEU A 424 96.13 -116.13 72.23
CA LEU A 424 96.57 -115.02 71.37
C LEU A 424 95.99 -115.15 69.94
N PHE A 425 95.80 -116.37 69.46
CA PHE A 425 95.21 -116.63 68.14
C PHE A 425 93.72 -116.30 68.09
N GLU A 426 92.95 -116.72 69.10
CA GLU A 426 91.51 -116.41 69.20
C GLU A 426 91.25 -114.89 69.25
N MET A 427 92.03 -114.16 70.05
CA MET A 427 91.94 -112.69 70.16
C MET A 427 92.17 -111.99 68.81
N ARG A 428 93.14 -112.44 68.00
CA ARG A 428 93.38 -111.90 66.66
C ARG A 428 92.25 -112.20 65.67
N GLN A 429 91.56 -113.33 65.82
CA GLN A 429 90.41 -113.65 64.98
C GLN A 429 89.21 -112.75 65.29
N GLN A 430 88.99 -112.41 66.57
CA GLN A 430 87.97 -111.45 66.99
C GLN A 430 88.27 -110.02 66.48
N GLU A 431 89.53 -109.57 66.58
CA GLU A 431 89.98 -108.28 66.06
C GLU A 431 89.67 -108.12 64.56
N ALA A 432 89.95 -109.16 63.76
CA ALA A 432 89.65 -109.17 62.33
C ALA A 432 88.14 -109.06 62.02
N SER A 433 87.27 -109.67 62.84
CA SER A 433 85.81 -109.57 62.69
C SER A 433 85.32 -108.14 62.95
N ILE A 434 85.80 -107.51 64.02
CA ILE A 434 85.41 -106.14 64.41
C ILE A 434 85.87 -105.13 63.34
N LEU A 435 87.06 -105.30 62.75
CA LEU A 435 87.53 -104.47 61.65
C LEU A 435 86.64 -104.58 60.40
N ALA A 436 86.11 -105.78 60.10
CA ALA A 436 85.16 -105.97 59.01
C ALA A 436 83.84 -105.22 59.27
N GLU A 437 83.28 -105.33 60.48
CA GLU A 437 82.06 -104.62 60.91
C GLU A 437 82.22 -103.09 60.84
N ILE A 438 83.32 -102.54 61.35
CA ILE A 438 83.64 -101.11 61.26
C ILE A 438 83.68 -100.65 59.79
N SER A 439 84.29 -101.44 58.90
CA SER A 439 84.33 -101.11 57.47
C SER A 439 82.94 -101.13 56.81
N GLY A 440 82.05 -102.00 57.27
CA GLY A 440 80.64 -102.04 56.86
C GLY A 440 79.86 -100.81 57.31
N ALA A 441 79.96 -100.47 58.61
CA ALA A 441 79.32 -99.29 59.19
C ALA A 441 79.77 -97.98 58.51
N GLN A 442 81.06 -97.85 58.19
CA GLN A 442 81.58 -96.69 57.45
C GLN A 442 80.98 -96.55 56.04
N ARG A 443 80.70 -97.66 55.33
CA ARG A 443 80.01 -97.62 54.02
C ARG A 443 78.55 -97.19 54.16
N VAL A 444 77.85 -97.68 55.18
CA VAL A 444 76.46 -97.26 55.48
C VAL A 444 76.40 -95.77 55.80
N ALA A 445 77.31 -95.25 56.63
CA ALA A 445 77.39 -93.83 56.96
C ALA A 445 77.66 -92.94 55.73
N ARG A 446 78.51 -93.38 54.79
CA ARG A 446 78.73 -92.67 53.51
C ARG A 446 77.47 -92.64 52.65
N ASN A 447 76.77 -93.77 52.50
CA ASN A 447 75.51 -93.82 51.75
C ASN A 447 74.41 -92.94 52.39
N ALA A 448 74.32 -92.88 53.72
CA ALA A 448 73.39 -92.01 54.43
C ALA A 448 73.70 -90.52 54.17
N ASN A 449 74.97 -90.11 54.29
CA ASN A 449 75.40 -88.74 53.98
C ASN A 449 75.16 -88.34 52.52
N GLN A 450 75.29 -89.28 51.59
CA GLN A 450 75.02 -89.01 50.17
C GLN A 450 73.52 -88.81 49.89
N ARG A 451 72.64 -89.50 50.63
CA ARG A 451 71.19 -89.30 50.61
C ARG A 451 70.74 -88.00 51.29
N LEU A 452 71.42 -87.61 52.37
CA LEU A 452 71.22 -86.32 53.04
C LEU A 452 71.47 -85.15 52.07
N LYS A 453 72.59 -85.19 51.34
CA LYS A 453 72.87 -84.19 50.29
C LYS A 453 71.80 -84.12 49.19
N GLN A 454 71.28 -85.27 48.74
CA GLN A 454 70.20 -85.29 47.75
C GLN A 454 68.93 -84.60 48.26
N LEU A 455 68.58 -84.80 49.54
CA LEU A 455 67.43 -84.15 50.17
C LEU A 455 67.67 -82.64 50.41
N ASP A 456 68.90 -82.23 50.75
CA ASP A 456 69.26 -80.81 50.86
C ASP A 456 69.17 -80.10 49.49
N ASP A 457 69.67 -80.73 48.42
CA ASP A 457 69.56 -80.22 47.04
C ASP A 457 68.09 -80.10 46.59
N GLU A 458 67.23 -81.06 46.94
CA GLU A 458 65.79 -81.01 46.67
C GLU A 458 65.07 -79.91 47.48
N ALA A 459 65.40 -79.77 48.77
CA ALA A 459 64.87 -78.71 49.61
C ALA A 459 65.27 -77.31 49.10
N GLN A 460 66.48 -77.16 48.55
CA GLN A 460 66.93 -75.90 47.96
C GLN A 460 66.17 -75.57 46.67
N ARG A 461 65.95 -76.54 45.77
CA ARG A 461 65.08 -76.34 44.59
C ARG A 461 63.64 -76.00 44.97
N GLN A 462 63.10 -76.60 46.03
CA GLN A 462 61.76 -76.26 46.53
C GLN A 462 61.69 -74.81 47.02
N ARG A 463 62.73 -74.30 47.69
CA ARG A 463 62.81 -72.87 48.05
C ARG A 463 62.86 -71.96 46.83
N GLU A 464 63.66 -72.31 45.81
CA GLU A 464 63.74 -71.55 44.55
C GLU A 464 62.39 -71.51 43.82
N LEU A 465 61.63 -72.62 43.81
CA LEU A 465 60.28 -72.68 43.26
C LEU A 465 59.28 -71.81 44.04
N VAL A 466 59.36 -71.78 45.38
CA VAL A 466 58.54 -70.89 46.21
C VAL A 466 58.86 -69.42 45.93
N TYR A 467 60.14 -69.04 45.88
CA TYR A 467 60.54 -67.67 45.53
C TYR A 467 60.08 -67.25 44.12
N ALA A 468 60.13 -68.17 43.14
CA ALA A 468 59.62 -67.92 41.80
C ALA A 468 58.08 -67.75 41.78
N ALA A 469 57.37 -68.55 42.57
CA ALA A 469 55.92 -68.43 42.74
C ALA A 469 55.55 -67.09 43.42
N ASP A 470 56.20 -66.72 44.52
CA ASP A 470 55.98 -65.45 45.23
C ASP A 470 56.23 -64.23 44.33
N PHE A 471 57.27 -64.27 43.49
CA PHE A 471 57.53 -63.21 42.52
C PHE A 471 56.43 -63.09 41.47
N GLN A 472 55.92 -64.22 40.96
CA GLN A 472 54.77 -64.24 40.05
C GLN A 472 53.48 -63.76 40.74
N LEU A 473 53.29 -64.11 42.01
CA LEU A 473 52.15 -63.72 42.83
C LEU A 473 52.15 -62.20 43.03
N GLN A 474 53.27 -61.59 43.42
CA GLN A 474 53.42 -60.13 43.48
C GLN A 474 53.24 -59.45 42.12
N ALA A 475 53.68 -60.07 41.02
CA ALA A 475 53.47 -59.53 39.68
C ALA A 475 51.98 -59.56 39.27
N MET A 476 51.23 -60.57 39.70
CA MET A 476 49.77 -60.65 39.53
C MET A 476 49.04 -59.68 40.45
N GLU A 477 49.42 -59.57 41.73
CA GLU A 477 48.88 -58.57 42.67
C GLU A 477 49.01 -57.14 42.13
N ARG A 478 50.16 -56.79 41.54
CA ARG A 478 50.37 -55.48 40.90
C ARG A 478 49.54 -55.27 39.62
N LYS A 479 49.07 -56.34 38.97
CA LYS A 479 48.13 -56.26 37.83
C LYS A 479 46.69 -56.17 38.33
N VAL A 480 46.33 -56.96 39.34
CA VAL A 480 45.02 -56.92 40.02
C VAL A 480 44.79 -55.55 40.65
N ALA A 481 45.77 -54.97 41.34
CA ALA A 481 45.69 -53.62 41.91
C ALA A 481 45.41 -52.54 40.85
N ARG A 482 45.99 -52.65 39.64
CA ARG A 482 45.66 -51.75 38.53
C ARG A 482 44.26 -52.00 37.98
N ALA A 483 43.85 -53.27 37.86
CA ALA A 483 42.51 -53.65 37.41
C ALA A 483 41.41 -53.24 38.41
N SER A 484 41.70 -53.23 39.71
CA SER A 484 40.83 -52.74 40.79
C SER A 484 40.91 -51.22 41.01
N GLY A 485 41.55 -50.48 40.10
CA GLY A 485 41.53 -49.02 40.07
C GLY A 485 42.55 -48.31 40.96
N HIS A 486 43.49 -49.02 41.60
CA HIS A 486 44.59 -48.39 42.32
C HIS A 486 45.69 -47.98 41.34
N ARG A 487 45.63 -46.70 40.91
CA ARG A 487 46.68 -46.03 40.12
C ARG A 487 47.82 -45.53 41.01
N THR A 488 49.00 -45.37 40.41
CA THR A 488 50.17 -44.79 41.09
C THR A 488 49.88 -43.34 41.53
N PRO A 489 50.40 -42.86 42.68
CA PRO A 489 50.02 -41.54 43.22
C PRO A 489 50.39 -40.36 42.32
N LEU A 490 51.36 -40.53 41.41
CA LEU A 490 51.66 -39.57 40.33
C LEU A 490 50.50 -39.47 39.32
N GLU A 491 50.10 -40.59 38.71
CA GLU A 491 48.95 -40.65 37.79
C GLU A 491 47.67 -40.13 38.45
N GLN A 492 47.44 -40.45 39.73
CA GLN A 492 46.26 -39.97 40.46
C GLN A 492 46.30 -38.44 40.68
N LYS A 493 47.50 -37.84 40.82
CA LYS A 493 47.67 -36.39 40.93
C LYS A 493 47.48 -35.68 39.59
N GLU A 494 48.07 -36.23 38.53
CA GLU A 494 47.89 -35.73 37.16
C GLU A 494 46.43 -35.80 36.70
N LEU A 495 45.74 -36.91 36.97
CA LEU A 495 44.32 -37.06 36.66
C LEU A 495 43.43 -36.15 37.49
N LYS A 496 43.77 -35.89 38.77
CA LYS A 496 43.07 -34.89 39.59
C LYS A 496 43.25 -33.49 39.01
N GLN A 497 44.48 -33.08 38.68
CA GLN A 497 44.70 -31.81 37.98
C GLN A 497 43.92 -31.74 36.66
N LYS A 498 43.85 -32.82 35.89
CA LYS A 498 43.05 -32.88 34.65
C LYS A 498 41.56 -32.74 34.90
N ILE A 499 41.04 -33.33 35.98
CA ILE A 499 39.65 -33.19 36.40
C ILE A 499 39.40 -31.75 36.84
N ASP A 500 40.25 -31.18 37.70
CA ASP A 500 40.16 -29.82 38.21
C ASP A 500 40.15 -28.79 37.07
N GLU A 501 41.10 -28.90 36.13
CA GLU A 501 41.18 -28.11 34.88
C GLU A 501 39.88 -28.20 34.05
N LEU A 502 39.34 -29.41 33.88
CA LEU A 502 38.12 -29.64 33.10
C LEU A 502 36.86 -29.15 33.82
N THR A 503 36.80 -29.25 35.16
CA THR A 503 35.70 -28.65 35.94
C THR A 503 35.75 -27.13 35.92
N GLU A 504 36.93 -26.51 36.03
CA GLU A 504 37.06 -25.05 35.93
C GLU A 504 36.68 -24.55 34.52
N ALA A 505 37.04 -25.31 33.47
CA ALA A 505 36.60 -25.04 32.11
C ALA A 505 35.08 -25.21 31.94
N LEU A 506 34.49 -26.25 32.54
CA LEU A 506 33.04 -26.49 32.52
C LEU A 506 32.27 -25.41 33.28
N GLU A 507 32.76 -24.93 34.42
CA GLU A 507 32.17 -23.82 35.18
C GLU A 507 32.26 -22.49 34.42
N LYS A 508 33.39 -22.23 33.75
CA LYS A 508 33.53 -21.08 32.82
C LYS A 508 32.53 -21.17 31.67
N GLN A 509 32.32 -22.34 31.07
CA GLN A 509 31.31 -22.52 30.02
C GLN A 509 29.87 -22.41 30.55
N ASN A 510 29.57 -22.97 31.73
CA ASN A 510 28.25 -22.88 32.35
C ASN A 510 27.89 -21.45 32.78
N SER A 511 28.87 -20.67 33.26
CA SER A 511 28.67 -19.25 33.58
C SER A 511 28.51 -18.39 32.33
N GLN A 512 29.29 -18.64 31.26
CA GLN A 512 29.07 -18.01 29.95
C GLN A 512 27.69 -18.36 29.35
N HIS A 513 27.28 -19.63 29.43
CA HIS A 513 25.97 -20.07 28.97
C HIS A 513 24.83 -19.44 29.77
N SER A 514 24.97 -19.33 31.10
CA SER A 514 24.00 -18.66 31.97
C SER A 514 23.90 -17.16 31.68
N MET A 515 25.04 -16.49 31.41
CA MET A 515 25.09 -15.10 30.96
C MET A 515 24.40 -14.91 29.61
N LEU A 516 24.67 -15.79 28.64
CA LEU A 516 24.01 -15.80 27.33
C LEU A 516 22.49 -16.02 27.45
N ILE A 517 22.03 -16.95 28.28
CA ILE A 517 20.60 -17.14 28.57
C ILE A 517 19.98 -15.87 29.16
N ALA A 518 20.67 -15.21 30.09
CA ALA A 518 20.20 -13.96 30.68
C ALA A 518 20.14 -12.82 29.65
N GLN A 519 21.12 -12.72 28.74
CA GLN A 519 21.13 -11.76 27.64
C GLN A 519 20.01 -12.04 26.63
N CYS A 520 19.83 -13.29 26.19
CA CYS A 520 18.73 -13.71 25.33
C CYS A 520 17.36 -13.42 25.96
N LYS A 521 17.20 -13.63 27.27
CA LYS A 521 15.97 -13.25 28.00
C LYS A 521 15.74 -11.74 28.03
N ARG A 522 16.78 -10.91 28.21
CA ARG A 522 16.65 -9.44 28.09
C ARG A 522 16.26 -9.05 26.67
N LEU A 523 17.04 -9.44 25.67
CA LEU A 523 16.78 -9.14 24.25
C LEU A 523 15.39 -9.58 23.79
N ASN A 524 14.86 -10.71 24.28
CA ASN A 524 13.51 -11.17 23.95
C ASN A 524 12.40 -10.36 24.68
N ASN A 525 12.69 -9.80 25.85
CA ASN A 525 11.79 -8.84 26.51
C ASN A 525 11.85 -7.47 25.84
N ASP A 526 13.04 -6.99 25.49
CA ASP A 526 13.26 -5.74 24.76
C ASP A 526 12.57 -5.82 23.38
N LEU A 527 12.73 -6.92 22.64
CA LEU A 527 12.02 -7.20 21.39
C LEU A 527 10.49 -7.15 21.57
N LYS A 528 9.94 -7.71 22.66
CA LYS A 528 8.50 -7.63 22.95
C LYS A 528 8.06 -6.22 23.30
N GLN A 529 8.91 -5.44 23.96
CA GLN A 529 8.62 -4.04 24.29
C GLN A 529 8.63 -3.17 23.02
N GLU A 530 9.64 -3.31 22.16
CA GLU A 530 9.71 -2.58 20.88
C GLU A 530 8.60 -3.01 19.91
N LYS A 531 8.22 -4.30 19.87
CA LYS A 531 7.03 -4.73 19.11
C LYS A 531 5.74 -4.07 19.59
N ARG A 532 5.51 -4.00 20.91
CA ARG A 532 4.34 -3.29 21.46
C ARG A 532 4.36 -1.80 21.15
N LYS A 533 5.53 -1.14 21.25
CA LYS A 533 5.67 0.25 20.81
C LYS A 533 5.38 0.42 19.33
N GLY A 534 5.82 -0.54 18.49
CA GLY A 534 5.48 -0.59 17.06
C GLY A 534 3.97 -0.68 16.84
N GLU A 535 3.30 -1.66 17.45
CA GLU A 535 1.84 -1.82 17.39
C GLU A 535 1.08 -0.56 17.87
N ASP A 536 1.58 0.12 18.91
CA ASP A 536 0.97 1.35 19.42
C ASP A 536 1.23 2.56 18.50
N LEU A 537 2.42 2.66 17.89
CA LEU A 537 2.73 3.65 16.86
C LEU A 537 1.92 3.43 15.57
N GLU A 538 1.69 2.18 15.16
CA GLU A 538 0.82 1.84 14.02
C GLU A 538 -0.63 2.25 14.28
N LYS A 539 -1.14 2.06 15.51
CA LYS A 539 -2.48 2.53 15.91
C LYS A 539 -2.58 4.05 15.91
N GLU A 540 -1.56 4.76 16.40
CA GLU A 540 -1.53 6.23 16.34
C GLU A 540 -1.38 6.75 14.92
N MET A 541 -0.59 6.09 14.06
CA MET A 541 -0.49 6.42 12.63
C MET A 541 -1.87 6.27 11.95
N ALA A 542 -2.55 5.14 12.14
CA ALA A 542 -3.90 4.93 11.60
C ALA A 542 -4.94 5.94 12.13
N ARG A 543 -4.79 6.42 13.38
CA ARG A 543 -5.61 7.52 13.93
C ARG A 543 -5.30 8.86 13.28
N LEU A 544 -4.02 9.17 13.06
CA LEU A 544 -3.58 10.39 12.39
C LEU A 544 -3.98 10.40 10.92
N ASP A 545 -3.95 9.26 10.22
CA ASP A 545 -4.46 9.13 8.85
C ASP A 545 -5.98 9.32 8.78
N ALA A 546 -6.72 8.72 9.73
CA ALA A 546 -8.16 8.93 9.86
C ALA A 546 -8.50 10.41 10.17
N HIS A 547 -7.69 11.10 10.98
CA HIS A 547 -7.88 12.53 11.23
C HIS A 547 -7.44 13.41 10.06
N THR A 548 -6.41 13.01 9.31
CA THR A 548 -5.95 13.73 8.11
C THR A 548 -7.01 13.66 7.03
N THR A 549 -7.58 12.48 6.75
CA THR A 549 -8.70 12.33 5.82
C THR A 549 -9.96 13.07 6.28
N GLU A 550 -10.23 13.15 7.59
CA GLU A 550 -11.29 14.01 8.14
C GLU A 550 -11.04 15.51 7.87
N LEU A 551 -9.79 15.98 8.05
CA LEU A 551 -9.38 17.36 7.77
C LEU A 551 -9.41 17.68 6.27
N GLU A 552 -9.02 16.74 5.41
CA GLU A 552 -9.13 16.85 3.95
C GLU A 552 -10.59 16.97 3.52
N MET A 553 -11.49 16.11 4.01
CA MET A 553 -12.93 16.22 3.74
C MET A 553 -13.51 17.56 4.22
N LYS A 554 -13.08 18.06 5.39
CA LYS A 554 -13.46 19.39 5.88
C LYS A 554 -12.94 20.49 4.96
N ASN A 555 -11.68 20.42 4.53
CA ASN A 555 -11.07 21.39 3.61
C ASN A 555 -11.78 21.41 2.26
N ASP A 556 -12.05 20.24 1.67
CA ASP A 556 -12.84 20.08 0.44
C ASP A 556 -14.24 20.68 0.57
N SER A 557 -14.92 20.41 1.69
CA SER A 557 -16.24 21.01 1.96
C SER A 557 -16.16 22.53 2.06
N GLY A 558 -15.12 23.06 2.71
CA GLY A 558 -14.84 24.49 2.83
C GLY A 558 -14.50 25.14 1.49
N GLN A 559 -13.73 24.47 0.63
CA GLN A 559 -13.42 24.95 -0.73
C GLN A 559 -14.67 24.95 -1.63
N ARG A 560 -15.52 23.92 -1.55
CA ARG A 560 -16.81 23.89 -2.26
C ARG A 560 -17.73 25.01 -1.79
N PHE A 561 -17.81 25.24 -0.48
CA PHE A 561 -18.58 26.34 0.10
C PHE A 561 -18.03 27.71 -0.30
N LEU A 562 -16.70 27.90 -0.29
CA LEU A 562 -16.04 29.12 -0.74
C LEU A 562 -16.28 29.39 -2.23
N LYS A 563 -16.16 28.38 -3.10
CA LYS A 563 -16.52 28.49 -4.53
C LYS A 563 -18.00 28.87 -4.71
N GLY A 564 -18.90 28.32 -3.89
CA GLY A 564 -20.31 28.72 -3.86
C GLY A 564 -20.53 30.17 -3.42
N LEU A 565 -19.79 30.66 -2.41
CA LEU A 565 -19.82 32.06 -1.99
C LEU A 565 -19.25 33.01 -3.04
N ILE A 566 -18.18 32.62 -3.74
CA ILE A 566 -17.61 33.41 -4.84
C ILE A 566 -18.64 33.56 -5.97
N LYS A 567 -19.28 32.47 -6.40
CA LYS A 567 -20.36 32.54 -7.41
C LYS A 567 -21.52 33.43 -6.97
N ARG A 568 -22.02 33.29 -5.73
CA ARG A 568 -23.06 34.17 -5.20
C ARG A 568 -22.62 35.63 -5.15
N LYS A 569 -21.35 35.91 -4.81
CA LYS A 569 -20.80 37.27 -4.86
C LYS A 569 -20.82 37.80 -6.30
N GLU A 570 -20.36 37.02 -7.27
CA GLU A 570 -20.38 37.37 -8.69
C GLU A 570 -21.79 37.63 -9.20
N GLU A 571 -22.74 36.74 -8.91
CA GLU A 571 -24.18 36.90 -9.18
C GLU A 571 -24.74 38.20 -8.58
N THR A 572 -24.43 38.51 -7.32
CA THR A 572 -24.87 39.77 -6.68
C THR A 572 -24.18 41.01 -7.22
N MET A 573 -22.93 40.93 -7.68
CA MET A 573 -22.25 42.04 -8.36
C MET A 573 -22.88 42.32 -9.73
N VAL A 574 -23.17 41.27 -10.52
CA VAL A 574 -23.91 41.40 -11.79
C VAL A 574 -25.31 41.98 -11.53
N GLY A 575 -26.03 41.49 -10.52
CA GLY A 575 -27.34 42.04 -10.13
C GLY A 575 -27.27 43.51 -9.70
N TYR A 576 -26.20 43.92 -8.99
CA TYR A 576 -25.95 45.31 -8.64
C TYR A 576 -25.66 46.18 -9.86
N ASP A 577 -24.84 45.71 -10.81
CA ASP A 577 -24.55 46.48 -12.03
C ASP A 577 -25.77 46.56 -12.97
N VAL A 578 -26.63 45.52 -13.03
CA VAL A 578 -27.94 45.59 -13.69
C VAL A 578 -28.83 46.64 -13.03
N LEU A 579 -28.96 46.65 -11.70
CA LEU A 579 -29.70 47.69 -10.97
C LEU A 579 -29.12 49.09 -11.19
N LYS A 580 -27.80 49.21 -11.33
CA LYS A 580 -27.11 50.48 -11.61
C LYS A 580 -27.38 50.97 -13.03
N LEU A 581 -27.51 50.07 -14.01
CA LEU A 581 -27.98 50.39 -15.37
C LEU A 581 -29.46 50.80 -15.35
N GLU A 582 -30.31 50.11 -14.60
CA GLU A 582 -31.72 50.47 -14.42
C GLU A 582 -31.87 51.87 -13.80
N VAL A 583 -31.06 52.19 -12.78
CA VAL A 583 -31.00 53.53 -12.17
C VAL A 583 -30.48 54.58 -13.14
N LYS A 584 -29.53 54.27 -14.03
CA LYS A 584 -29.12 55.21 -15.10
C LYS A 584 -30.25 55.46 -16.08
N ARG A 585 -30.90 54.40 -16.58
CA ARG A 585 -32.07 54.47 -17.48
C ARG A 585 -33.21 55.31 -16.87
N LEU A 586 -33.51 55.09 -15.58
CA LEU A 586 -34.50 55.88 -14.84
C LEU A 586 -34.10 57.35 -14.68
N ARG A 587 -32.80 57.66 -14.46
CA ARG A 587 -32.30 59.04 -14.44
C ARG A 587 -32.36 59.71 -15.81
N GLU A 588 -32.02 59.00 -16.87
CA GLU A 588 -32.09 59.51 -18.25
C GLU A 588 -33.55 59.80 -18.65
N MET A 589 -34.49 58.90 -18.34
CA MET A 589 -35.92 59.17 -18.51
C MET A 589 -36.41 60.33 -17.64
N LEU A 590 -35.95 60.45 -16.38
CA LEU A 590 -36.30 61.57 -15.51
C LEU A 590 -35.76 62.91 -16.05
N ASN A 591 -34.53 62.92 -16.56
CA ASN A 591 -33.92 64.11 -17.18
C ASN A 591 -34.68 64.49 -18.46
N ALA A 592 -35.00 63.52 -19.32
CA ALA A 592 -35.82 63.78 -20.51
C ALA A 592 -37.20 64.37 -20.14
N LYS A 593 -37.83 63.89 -19.05
CA LYS A 593 -39.07 64.49 -18.53
C LYS A 593 -38.86 65.86 -17.88
N ALA A 594 -37.71 66.12 -17.26
CA ALA A 594 -37.35 67.45 -16.77
C ALA A 594 -37.15 68.44 -17.93
N ASP A 595 -36.50 68.02 -19.02
CA ASP A 595 -36.30 68.80 -20.24
C ASP A 595 -37.62 69.05 -20.98
N GLU A 596 -38.51 68.05 -21.10
CA GLU A 596 -39.88 68.24 -21.59
C GLU A 596 -40.65 69.27 -20.75
N VAL A 597 -40.62 69.15 -19.41
CA VAL A 597 -41.29 70.08 -18.50
C VAL A 597 -40.69 71.49 -18.59
N PHE A 598 -39.37 71.61 -18.70
CA PHE A 598 -38.68 72.89 -18.88
C PHE A 598 -39.04 73.52 -20.23
N GLY A 599 -39.09 72.73 -21.31
CA GLY A 599 -39.56 73.17 -22.63
C GLY A 599 -41.01 73.63 -22.62
N LEU A 600 -41.90 72.92 -21.91
CA LEU A 600 -43.30 73.32 -21.71
C LEU A 600 -43.42 74.59 -20.85
N GLN A 601 -42.61 74.73 -19.79
CA GLN A 601 -42.57 75.95 -18.98
C GLN A 601 -42.07 77.15 -19.79
N ASN A 602 -41.01 76.99 -20.59
CA ASN A 602 -40.50 78.03 -21.48
C ASN A 602 -41.55 78.40 -22.55
N ARG A 603 -42.20 77.42 -23.18
CA ARG A 603 -43.29 77.68 -24.13
C ARG A 603 -44.50 78.37 -23.48
N LYS A 604 -44.86 77.98 -22.24
CA LYS A 604 -45.89 78.68 -21.45
C LYS A 604 -45.48 80.13 -21.16
N PHE A 605 -44.22 80.36 -20.78
CA PHE A 605 -43.70 81.70 -20.51
C PHE A 605 -43.69 82.56 -21.78
N GLN A 606 -43.23 82.03 -22.91
CA GLN A 606 -43.29 82.71 -24.22
C GLN A 606 -44.72 83.06 -24.63
N LEU A 607 -45.68 82.13 -24.46
CA LEU A 607 -47.09 82.38 -24.72
C LEU A 607 -47.67 83.43 -23.76
N GLN A 608 -47.27 83.43 -22.49
CA GLN A 608 -47.69 84.44 -21.53
C GLN A 608 -47.14 85.83 -21.90
N MET A 609 -45.84 85.94 -22.20
CA MET A 609 -45.23 87.19 -22.66
C MET A 609 -45.91 87.71 -23.94
N SER A 610 -46.13 86.84 -24.93
CA SER A 610 -46.84 87.20 -26.16
C SER A 610 -48.28 87.63 -25.91
N MET A 611 -48.98 87.03 -24.94
CA MET A 611 -50.32 87.47 -24.52
C MET A 611 -50.30 88.80 -23.76
N GLU A 612 -49.28 89.07 -22.95
CA GLU A 612 -49.08 90.37 -22.28
C GLU A 612 -48.74 91.48 -23.30
N GLU A 613 -47.88 91.19 -24.28
CA GLU A 613 -47.63 92.06 -25.44
C GLU A 613 -48.93 92.32 -26.20
N ARG A 614 -49.70 91.27 -26.53
CA ARG A 614 -50.99 91.39 -27.24
C ARG A 614 -52.01 92.22 -26.44
N GLN A 615 -52.06 92.07 -25.12
CA GLN A 615 -52.90 92.90 -24.25
C GLN A 615 -52.45 94.35 -24.25
N GLN A 616 -51.15 94.62 -24.26
CA GLN A 616 -50.61 95.98 -24.32
C GLN A 616 -50.81 96.62 -25.71
N GLU A 617 -50.69 95.86 -26.80
CA GLU A 617 -51.09 96.28 -28.16
C GLU A 617 -52.58 96.68 -28.18
N ILE A 618 -53.47 95.80 -27.70
CA ILE A 618 -54.91 96.06 -27.62
C ILE A 618 -55.20 97.29 -26.76
N LYS A 619 -54.48 97.47 -25.64
CA LYS A 619 -54.61 98.63 -24.76
C LYS A 619 -54.20 99.92 -25.46
N VAL A 620 -53.06 99.94 -26.17
CA VAL A 620 -52.63 101.09 -26.97
C VAL A 620 -53.63 101.40 -28.08
N HIS A 621 -54.12 100.40 -28.81
CA HIS A 621 -55.19 100.59 -29.80
C HIS A 621 -56.49 101.14 -29.17
N THR A 622 -56.86 100.65 -27.99
CA THR A 622 -58.04 101.12 -27.24
C THR A 622 -57.87 102.57 -26.78
N ASP A 623 -56.67 102.96 -26.33
CA ASP A 623 -56.38 104.31 -25.87
C ASP A 623 -56.24 105.30 -27.06
N VAL A 624 -55.76 104.84 -28.23
CA VAL A 624 -55.85 105.58 -29.50
C VAL A 624 -57.30 105.78 -29.92
N LEU A 625 -58.15 104.75 -29.84
CA LEU A 625 -59.59 104.87 -30.14
C LEU A 625 -60.30 105.83 -29.17
N LYS A 626 -59.95 105.82 -27.87
CA LYS A 626 -60.45 106.82 -26.90
C LYS A 626 -59.97 108.23 -27.23
N ALA A 627 -58.71 108.40 -27.66
CA ALA A 627 -58.19 109.70 -28.07
C ALA A 627 -58.88 110.22 -29.34
N GLN A 628 -59.15 109.35 -30.32
CA GLN A 628 -59.95 109.66 -31.51
C GLN A 628 -61.39 110.02 -31.15
N LEU A 629 -62.03 109.26 -30.25
CA LEU A 629 -63.36 109.58 -29.73
C LEU A 629 -63.37 110.96 -29.07
N LYS A 630 -62.40 111.25 -28.20
CA LYS A 630 -62.28 112.56 -27.52
C LYS A 630 -62.04 113.69 -28.51
N ALA A 631 -61.19 113.50 -29.52
CA ALA A 631 -60.98 114.49 -30.58
C ALA A 631 -62.28 114.74 -31.37
N ALA A 632 -63.03 113.69 -31.72
CA ALA A 632 -64.33 113.83 -32.37
C ALA A 632 -65.39 114.50 -31.46
N GLU A 633 -65.35 114.27 -30.15
CA GLU A 633 -66.20 114.99 -29.18
C GLU A 633 -65.80 116.46 -29.02
N GLU A 634 -64.51 116.78 -29.07
CA GLU A 634 -63.98 118.15 -29.09
C GLU A 634 -64.35 118.87 -30.39
N GLU A 635 -64.27 118.22 -31.55
CA GLU A 635 -64.78 118.73 -32.84
C GLU A 635 -66.30 118.92 -32.81
N ARG A 636 -67.06 117.97 -32.25
CA ARG A 636 -68.51 118.10 -32.04
C ARG A 636 -68.82 119.27 -31.10
N HIS A 637 -68.02 119.49 -30.06
CA HIS A 637 -68.21 120.61 -29.16
C HIS A 637 -67.82 121.96 -29.80
N ALA A 638 -66.74 121.99 -30.58
CA ALA A 638 -66.32 123.16 -31.35
C ALA A 638 -67.33 123.54 -32.43
N THR A 639 -67.90 122.56 -33.15
CA THR A 639 -68.99 122.79 -34.11
C THR A 639 -70.28 123.19 -33.42
N ALA A 640 -70.64 122.62 -32.26
CA ALA A 640 -71.78 123.08 -31.46
C ALA A 640 -71.59 124.51 -30.91
N LYS A 641 -70.37 124.88 -30.51
CA LYS A 641 -70.03 126.25 -30.11
C LYS A 641 -70.10 127.19 -31.31
N GLY A 642 -69.56 126.79 -32.47
CA GLY A 642 -69.69 127.52 -33.72
C GLY A 642 -71.15 127.70 -34.14
N LEU A 643 -72.00 126.68 -33.97
CA LEU A 643 -73.43 126.77 -34.17
C LEU A 643 -74.07 127.77 -33.20
N SER A 644 -73.70 127.77 -31.92
CA SER A 644 -74.15 128.77 -30.94
C SER A 644 -73.72 130.20 -31.31
N GLU A 645 -72.49 130.39 -31.78
CA GLU A 645 -72.02 131.69 -32.30
C GLU A 645 -72.76 132.13 -33.57
N LYS A 646 -73.11 131.18 -34.45
CA LYS A 646 -73.95 131.44 -35.64
C LYS A 646 -75.39 131.75 -35.25
N LEU A 647 -75.97 131.05 -34.27
CA LEU A 647 -77.29 131.33 -33.71
C LEU A 647 -77.32 132.72 -33.05
N LEU A 648 -76.33 133.09 -32.24
CA LEU A 648 -76.18 134.45 -31.71
C LEU A 648 -76.00 135.50 -32.82
N LYS A 649 -75.45 135.13 -33.97
CA LYS A 649 -75.31 136.03 -35.13
C LYS A 649 -76.60 136.13 -35.94
N VAL A 650 -77.36 135.05 -36.04
CA VAL A 650 -78.74 135.04 -36.58
C VAL A 650 -79.66 135.84 -35.67
N ASP A 651 -79.55 135.71 -34.35
CA ASP A 651 -80.34 136.47 -33.37
C ASP A 651 -80.01 137.97 -33.44
N LYS A 652 -78.73 138.34 -33.57
CA LYS A 652 -78.33 139.73 -33.89
C LYS A 652 -78.84 140.23 -35.24
N LEU A 653 -79.03 139.35 -36.22
CA LEU A 653 -79.61 139.69 -37.52
C LEU A 653 -81.14 139.75 -37.47
N SER A 654 -81.80 138.93 -36.65
CA SER A 654 -83.24 138.98 -36.38
C SER A 654 -83.56 140.28 -35.68
N ASN A 655 -82.89 140.60 -34.55
CA ASN A 655 -83.03 141.89 -33.88
C ASN A 655 -82.77 143.08 -34.84
N LYS A 656 -81.87 142.95 -35.81
CA LYS A 656 -81.64 143.97 -36.86
C LYS A 656 -82.77 144.02 -37.90
N TYR A 657 -83.36 142.88 -38.24
CA TYR A 657 -84.51 142.73 -39.14
C TYR A 657 -85.80 143.26 -38.47
N ASP A 658 -86.03 142.96 -37.20
CA ASP A 658 -87.14 143.45 -36.38
C ASP A 658 -87.07 144.98 -36.20
N ILE A 659 -85.86 145.56 -36.10
CA ILE A 659 -85.65 147.02 -36.14
C ILE A 659 -85.96 147.65 -37.53
N ILE A 660 -85.84 146.88 -38.61
CA ILE A 660 -86.15 147.32 -39.99
C ILE A 660 -87.65 147.18 -40.26
N CYS A 661 -88.25 146.03 -39.94
CA CYS A 661 -89.69 145.79 -40.04
C CYS A 661 -90.49 146.69 -39.08
N GLY A 662 -89.96 146.98 -37.89
CA GLY A 662 -90.53 147.96 -36.95
C GLY A 662 -90.46 149.42 -37.43
N LYS A 663 -89.84 149.70 -38.58
CA LYS A 663 -89.84 151.02 -39.23
C LYS A 663 -90.61 151.08 -40.55
N MET A 664 -91.24 149.99 -40.99
CA MET A 664 -91.94 149.95 -42.27
C MET A 664 -93.26 149.19 -42.15
N GLY A 665 -94.23 149.85 -41.51
CA GLY A 665 -95.57 149.35 -41.26
C GLY A 665 -96.59 150.48 -41.11
N ALA A 666 -96.93 151.15 -42.22
CA ALA A 666 -98.17 151.90 -42.46
C ALA A 666 -98.19 152.37 -43.93
N ASP A 667 -99.31 152.15 -44.63
CA ASP A 667 -99.76 152.73 -45.91
C ASP A 667 -98.85 152.52 -47.16
N GLY A 668 -99.35 152.33 -48.40
CA GLY A 668 -100.72 152.21 -48.92
C GLY A 668 -100.74 152.55 -50.43
N ASP A 669 -101.43 151.75 -51.27
CA ASP A 669 -101.77 151.95 -52.71
C ASP A 669 -100.60 152.16 -53.72
N GLY A 670 -100.69 151.92 -55.05
CA GLY A 670 -101.72 151.29 -55.91
C GLY A 670 -101.66 151.81 -57.39
N GLU A 671 -101.49 150.90 -58.39
CA GLU A 671 -101.84 150.96 -59.87
C GLU A 671 -101.44 152.20 -60.75
N GLY A 672 -101.39 152.25 -62.11
CA GLY A 672 -101.54 151.32 -63.27
C GLY A 672 -101.49 152.05 -64.67
N GLU A 673 -101.34 151.31 -65.80
CA GLU A 673 -101.62 151.63 -67.27
C GLU A 673 -100.93 152.85 -68.02
N GLY A 674 -100.95 153.08 -69.37
CA GLY A 674 -101.43 152.34 -70.58
C GLY A 674 -101.28 153.06 -71.99
N GLU A 675 -101.38 152.28 -73.11
CA GLU A 675 -101.80 152.57 -74.54
C GLU A 675 -101.07 153.52 -75.58
N HIS A 676 -101.31 153.29 -76.90
CA HIS A 676 -100.71 153.96 -78.12
C HIS A 676 -101.67 154.04 -79.37
N THR A 677 -101.39 154.87 -80.41
CA THR A 677 -102.33 155.15 -81.56
C THR A 677 -101.69 155.37 -82.97
N GLN A 678 -102.50 155.36 -84.05
CA GLN A 678 -102.11 154.99 -85.44
C GLN A 678 -101.78 156.12 -86.46
N ALA A 679 -101.81 157.42 -86.11
CA ALA A 679 -101.62 158.52 -87.08
C ALA A 679 -100.19 158.69 -87.65
N TYR A 680 -99.20 158.01 -87.08
CA TYR A 680 -97.76 158.21 -87.35
C TYR A 680 -97.29 157.77 -88.75
N TYR A 681 -97.89 156.72 -89.33
CA TYR A 681 -97.32 156.03 -90.50
C TYR A 681 -97.47 156.75 -91.84
N VAL A 682 -98.42 157.68 -91.97
CA VAL A 682 -98.72 158.35 -93.25
C VAL A 682 -97.70 159.44 -93.59
N ILE A 683 -97.08 160.07 -92.59
CA ILE A 683 -96.13 161.18 -92.79
C ILE A 683 -94.74 160.66 -93.18
N LYS A 684 -94.33 159.50 -92.66
CA LYS A 684 -92.98 158.94 -92.88
C LYS A 684 -92.74 158.47 -94.33
N ALA A 685 -93.73 157.86 -94.96
CA ALA A 685 -93.61 157.29 -96.31
C ALA A 685 -93.39 158.32 -97.43
N ALA A 686 -93.61 159.61 -97.17
CA ALA A 686 -93.41 160.67 -98.16
C ALA A 686 -91.95 161.14 -98.26
N GLN A 687 -91.15 161.02 -97.19
CA GLN A 687 -89.77 161.50 -97.17
C GLN A 687 -88.78 160.50 -97.79
N GLU A 688 -88.98 159.20 -97.55
CA GLU A 688 -88.07 158.12 -97.99
C GLU A 688 -87.97 157.98 -99.53
N ARG A 689 -88.91 158.58 -100.29
CA ARG A 689 -88.99 158.43 -101.74
C ARG A 689 -88.06 159.36 -102.53
N GLU A 690 -87.63 160.49 -101.95
CA GLU A 690 -86.74 161.45 -102.61
C GLU A 690 -85.25 161.10 -102.39
N GLU A 691 -84.90 160.53 -101.22
CA GLU A 691 -83.52 160.14 -100.90
C GLU A 691 -83.02 158.95 -101.74
N LEU A 692 -83.89 157.98 -102.02
CA LEU A 692 -83.55 156.78 -102.81
C LEU A 692 -83.10 157.10 -104.24
N GLN A 693 -83.65 158.15 -104.87
CA GLN A 693 -83.27 158.50 -106.24
C GLN A 693 -81.87 159.11 -106.33
N ARG A 694 -81.37 159.72 -105.24
CA ARG A 694 -80.04 160.32 -105.18
C ARG A 694 -78.93 159.30 -104.89
N GLN A 695 -79.28 158.14 -104.33
CA GLN A 695 -78.35 157.04 -104.03
C GLN A 695 -78.05 156.15 -105.26
N GLY A 696 -78.91 156.17 -106.28
CA GLY A 696 -78.70 155.42 -107.53
C GLY A 696 -77.46 155.88 -108.29
N ASP A 697 -77.36 157.17 -108.58
CA ASP A 697 -76.30 157.76 -109.42
C ASP A 697 -74.87 157.56 -108.86
N GLU A 698 -74.72 157.43 -107.52
CA GLU A 698 -73.42 157.17 -106.88
C GLU A 698 -72.95 155.71 -106.98
N LEU A 699 -73.87 154.75 -107.17
CA LEU A 699 -73.53 153.33 -107.22
C LEU A 699 -72.94 152.94 -108.59
N ASP A 700 -73.46 153.50 -109.68
CA ASP A 700 -72.99 153.21 -111.04
C ASP A 700 -71.52 153.61 -111.26
N GLN A 701 -71.04 154.70 -110.64
CA GLN A 701 -69.60 155.07 -110.71
C GLN A 701 -68.69 154.09 -109.94
N LYS A 702 -69.19 153.44 -108.88
CA LYS A 702 -68.42 152.47 -108.08
C LYS A 702 -68.24 151.15 -108.84
N ILE A 703 -69.25 150.73 -109.61
CA ILE A 703 -69.22 149.51 -110.44
C ILE A 703 -68.07 149.56 -111.47
N GLN A 704 -67.90 150.67 -112.20
CA GLN A 704 -66.88 150.77 -113.26
C GLN A 704 -65.42 150.75 -112.77
N LYS A 705 -65.17 150.99 -111.47
CA LYS A 705 -63.83 150.80 -110.87
C LYS A 705 -63.57 149.33 -110.55
N ALA A 706 -64.52 148.66 -109.89
CA ALA A 706 -64.41 147.26 -109.49
C ALA A 706 -64.11 146.33 -110.68
N GLU A 707 -64.74 146.57 -111.84
CA GLU A 707 -64.51 145.78 -113.07
C GLU A 707 -63.05 145.79 -113.57
N ARG A 708 -62.26 146.84 -113.27
CA ARG A 708 -60.86 146.93 -113.68
C ARG A 708 -59.94 146.18 -112.71
N GLU A 709 -60.25 146.24 -111.42
CA GLU A 709 -59.48 145.58 -110.36
C GLU A 709 -59.63 144.04 -110.45
N ILE A 710 -60.83 143.55 -110.78
CA ILE A 710 -61.09 142.11 -111.00
C ILE A 710 -60.16 141.53 -112.08
N ARG A 711 -59.94 142.22 -113.21
CA ARG A 711 -59.07 141.73 -114.30
C ARG A 711 -57.58 141.67 -113.92
N ALA A 712 -57.13 142.49 -112.98
CA ALA A 712 -55.75 142.43 -112.48
C ALA A 712 -55.55 141.28 -111.47
N LEU A 713 -56.57 141.02 -110.64
CA LEU A 713 -56.58 139.89 -109.71
C LEU A 713 -56.66 138.54 -110.43
N GLU A 714 -57.41 138.44 -111.52
CA GLU A 714 -57.52 137.20 -112.31
C GLU A 714 -56.16 136.74 -112.89
N LYS A 715 -55.32 137.68 -113.36
CA LYS A 715 -53.96 137.37 -113.85
C LYS A 715 -53.00 136.91 -112.74
N THR A 716 -53.09 137.49 -111.55
CA THR A 716 -52.24 137.07 -110.41
C THR A 716 -52.66 135.73 -109.83
N LEU A 717 -53.96 135.43 -109.84
CA LEU A 717 -54.51 134.13 -109.44
C LEU A 717 -54.02 132.98 -110.34
N GLN A 718 -53.96 133.19 -111.67
CA GLN A 718 -53.47 132.18 -112.61
C GLN A 718 -52.00 131.78 -112.36
N HIS A 719 -51.12 132.74 -112.06
CA HIS A 719 -49.72 132.45 -111.71
C HIS A 719 -49.60 131.66 -110.39
N LEU A 720 -50.44 131.98 -109.39
CA LEU A 720 -50.47 131.28 -108.11
C LEU A 720 -50.93 129.82 -108.23
N PHE A 721 -51.92 129.54 -109.08
CA PHE A 721 -52.38 128.17 -109.31
C PHE A 721 -51.30 127.28 -109.96
N ALA A 722 -50.52 127.81 -110.90
CA ALA A 722 -49.45 127.04 -111.56
C ALA A 722 -48.35 126.58 -110.58
N LYS A 723 -47.84 127.47 -109.71
CA LYS A 723 -46.82 127.10 -108.70
C LYS A 723 -47.40 126.19 -107.59
N ASN A 724 -48.65 126.40 -107.16
CA ASN A 724 -49.31 125.51 -106.18
C ASN A 724 -49.58 124.09 -106.72
N ALA A 725 -49.77 123.92 -108.02
CA ALA A 725 -49.91 122.59 -108.63
C ALA A 725 -48.58 121.80 -108.60
N GLY A 726 -47.43 122.48 -108.74
CA GLY A 726 -46.11 121.89 -108.54
C GLY A 726 -45.90 121.44 -107.10
N TYR A 727 -46.16 122.33 -106.13
CA TYR A 727 -46.01 122.05 -104.70
C TYR A 727 -46.91 120.93 -104.16
N LYS A 728 -48.01 120.57 -104.83
CA LYS A 728 -48.85 119.43 -104.43
C LYS A 728 -48.29 118.08 -104.86
N LYS A 729 -47.51 118.00 -105.93
CA LYS A 729 -46.93 116.73 -106.42
C LYS A 729 -45.80 116.18 -105.53
N SER A 730 -45.21 117.01 -104.67
CA SER A 730 -44.13 116.60 -103.75
C SER A 730 -44.60 115.99 -102.43
N PHE A 731 -45.91 115.82 -102.21
CA PHE A 731 -46.47 115.39 -100.91
C PHE A 731 -47.49 114.23 -100.96
N GLU A 732 -47.49 113.39 -102.02
CA GLU A 732 -48.33 112.17 -102.05
C GLU A 732 -47.63 110.96 -101.39
N PRO A 733 -48.31 110.16 -100.52
CA PRO A 733 -47.70 109.02 -99.82
C PRO A 733 -47.76 107.66 -100.56
N ILE A 734 -46.90 106.73 -100.12
CA ILE A 734 -46.46 105.50 -100.83
C ILE A 734 -47.50 104.34 -100.77
N SER A 735 -47.48 103.49 -101.81
CA SER A 735 -48.43 102.39 -102.08
C SER A 735 -48.02 101.00 -101.53
N LYS A 736 -48.94 100.03 -101.64
CA LYS A 736 -49.00 98.69 -100.98
C LYS A 736 -47.86 97.69 -101.26
N ASN A 737 -46.80 98.06 -101.98
CA ASN A 737 -45.68 97.17 -102.29
C ASN A 737 -44.41 97.64 -101.55
N THR A 738 -44.37 97.45 -100.23
CA THR A 738 -43.26 97.89 -99.38
C THR A 738 -42.92 96.85 -98.30
N PRO A 739 -41.63 96.69 -97.94
CA PRO A 739 -41.12 95.54 -97.19
C PRO A 739 -41.63 95.41 -95.75
N GLN A 740 -42.26 96.45 -95.19
CA GLN A 740 -42.87 96.38 -93.85
C GLN A 740 -44.03 95.36 -93.77
N TYR A 741 -44.67 94.99 -94.89
CA TYR A 741 -45.75 93.99 -94.89
C TYR A 741 -45.22 92.55 -94.74
N GLU A 742 -44.07 92.25 -95.36
CA GLU A 742 -43.44 90.91 -95.31
C GLU A 742 -42.91 90.61 -93.90
N GLN A 743 -42.38 91.63 -93.22
CA GLN A 743 -41.87 91.53 -91.86
C GLN A 743 -42.95 91.12 -90.83
N LYS A 744 -44.22 91.47 -91.08
CA LYS A 744 -45.36 91.05 -90.26
C LYS A 744 -45.62 89.54 -90.38
N MET A 745 -45.57 88.99 -91.60
CA MET A 745 -45.87 87.58 -91.86
C MET A 745 -44.85 86.65 -91.18
N PHE A 746 -43.56 87.02 -91.19
CA PHE A 746 -42.48 86.26 -90.57
C PHE A 746 -42.67 86.08 -89.04
N LEU A 747 -43.16 87.12 -88.35
CA LEU A 747 -43.40 87.07 -86.90
C LEU A 747 -44.57 86.15 -86.51
N GLU A 748 -45.63 86.08 -87.32
CA GLU A 748 -46.76 85.17 -87.09
C GLU A 748 -46.35 83.69 -87.25
N GLU A 749 -45.41 83.40 -88.15
CA GLU A 749 -44.90 82.06 -88.41
C GLU A 749 -43.96 81.56 -87.30
N GLN A 750 -43.09 82.43 -86.78
CA GLN A 750 -42.20 82.12 -85.66
C GLN A 750 -42.98 81.73 -84.38
N HIS A 751 -44.13 82.36 -84.13
CA HIS A 751 -44.98 82.03 -82.97
C HIS A 751 -45.61 80.63 -83.08
N ARG A 752 -45.95 80.15 -84.29
CA ARG A 752 -46.47 78.80 -84.49
C ARG A 752 -45.42 77.72 -84.20
N ALA A 753 -44.16 77.97 -84.55
CA ALA A 753 -43.07 77.03 -84.34
C ALA A 753 -42.78 76.77 -82.84
N THR A 754 -42.81 77.81 -81.99
CA THR A 754 -42.59 77.67 -80.54
C THR A 754 -43.72 76.91 -79.84
N LEU A 755 -44.97 77.16 -80.27
CA LEU A 755 -46.16 76.50 -79.72
C LEU A 755 -46.20 74.99 -80.05
N SER A 756 -45.60 74.58 -81.19
CA SER A 756 -45.40 73.16 -81.53
C SER A 756 -44.41 72.47 -80.58
N LYS A 757 -43.24 73.08 -80.33
CA LYS A 757 -42.20 72.53 -79.42
C LYS A 757 -42.73 72.33 -77.99
N TYR A 758 -43.53 73.26 -77.48
CA TYR A 758 -44.16 73.13 -76.16
C TYR A 758 -45.11 71.91 -76.06
N ARG A 759 -45.84 71.58 -77.14
CA ARG A 759 -46.72 70.40 -77.16
C ARG A 759 -45.94 69.09 -77.17
N ALA A 760 -44.81 69.03 -77.88
CA ALA A 760 -43.95 67.85 -77.90
C ALA A 760 -43.38 67.54 -76.51
N ALA A 761 -42.78 68.53 -75.83
CA ALA A 761 -42.22 68.35 -74.48
C ALA A 761 -43.28 67.93 -73.44
N ARG A 762 -44.53 68.40 -73.60
CA ARG A 762 -45.66 67.98 -72.74
C ARG A 762 -46.11 66.54 -73.00
N LEU A 763 -45.91 66.01 -74.21
CA LEU A 763 -46.18 64.61 -74.53
C LEU A 763 -45.13 63.70 -73.90
N GLU A 764 -43.85 64.05 -74.09
CA GLU A 764 -42.67 63.36 -73.54
C GLU A 764 -42.73 63.25 -72.00
N GLN A 765 -43.15 64.32 -71.31
CA GLN A 765 -43.41 64.28 -69.87
C GLN A 765 -44.48 63.24 -69.50
N SER A 766 -45.58 63.16 -70.26
CA SER A 766 -46.65 62.19 -69.99
C SER A 766 -46.24 60.74 -70.26
N GLU A 767 -45.30 60.51 -71.18
CA GLU A 767 -44.75 59.18 -71.47
C GLU A 767 -43.82 58.73 -70.33
N LEU A 768 -42.94 59.60 -69.85
CA LEU A 768 -42.08 59.35 -68.69
C LEU A 768 -42.88 59.10 -67.40
N GLU A 769 -43.97 59.84 -67.18
CA GLU A 769 -44.86 59.61 -66.02
C GLU A 769 -45.54 58.22 -66.08
N GLN A 770 -45.90 57.74 -67.27
CA GLN A 770 -46.42 56.37 -67.46
C GLN A 770 -45.35 55.30 -67.31
N GLU A 771 -44.12 55.54 -67.77
CA GLU A 771 -43.00 54.59 -67.62
C GLU A 771 -42.57 54.42 -66.15
N ILE A 772 -42.56 55.52 -65.38
CA ILE A 772 -42.36 55.49 -63.93
C ILE A 772 -43.49 54.72 -63.22
N TYR A 773 -44.74 54.88 -63.66
CA TYR A 773 -45.87 54.13 -63.09
C TYR A 773 -45.75 52.62 -63.35
N ARG A 774 -45.45 52.22 -64.60
CA ARG A 774 -45.22 50.80 -64.96
C ARG A 774 -44.06 50.21 -64.18
N SER A 775 -42.95 50.94 -64.06
CA SER A 775 -41.77 50.51 -63.30
C SER A 775 -42.03 50.35 -61.81
N ARG A 776 -43.02 51.06 -61.24
CA ARG A 776 -43.47 50.85 -59.86
C ARG A 776 -44.35 49.61 -59.71
N GLN A 777 -45.23 49.33 -60.67
CA GLN A 777 -46.02 48.09 -60.65
C GLN A 777 -45.13 46.85 -60.75
N THR A 778 -44.20 46.80 -61.70
CA THR A 778 -43.29 45.65 -61.83
C THR A 778 -42.39 45.47 -60.61
N PHE A 779 -42.00 46.56 -59.94
CA PHE A 779 -41.28 46.49 -58.67
C PHE A 779 -42.13 45.93 -57.52
N GLN A 780 -43.43 46.25 -57.47
CA GLN A 780 -44.36 45.67 -56.50
C GLN A 780 -44.57 44.17 -56.77
N GLU A 781 -44.86 43.79 -58.02
CA GLU A 781 -45.00 42.40 -58.46
C GLU A 781 -43.74 41.56 -58.11
N LEU A 782 -42.54 42.08 -58.38
CA LEU A 782 -41.28 41.43 -58.00
C LEU A 782 -41.10 41.32 -56.48
N THR A 783 -41.58 42.30 -55.70
CA THR A 783 -41.51 42.26 -54.23
C THR A 783 -42.45 41.20 -53.66
N GLU A 784 -43.65 41.08 -54.23
CA GLU A 784 -44.63 40.05 -53.86
C GLU A 784 -44.14 38.64 -54.25
N GLN A 785 -43.50 38.49 -55.42
CA GLN A 785 -42.84 37.24 -55.83
C GLN A 785 -41.70 36.84 -54.87
N ILE A 786 -40.89 37.80 -54.41
CA ILE A 786 -39.84 37.52 -53.41
C ILE A 786 -40.47 37.02 -52.10
N GLN A 787 -41.52 37.68 -51.60
CA GLN A 787 -42.21 37.25 -50.36
C GLN A 787 -42.87 35.87 -50.52
N ALA A 788 -43.46 35.58 -51.68
CA ALA A 788 -43.99 34.26 -51.99
C ALA A 788 -42.89 33.19 -51.98
N LEU A 789 -41.75 33.44 -52.63
CA LEU A 789 -40.60 32.52 -52.64
C LEU A 789 -39.99 32.33 -51.24
N GLU A 790 -39.90 33.38 -50.42
CA GLU A 790 -39.48 33.28 -49.02
C GLU A 790 -40.43 32.39 -48.21
N SER A 791 -41.75 32.54 -48.39
CA SER A 791 -42.73 31.68 -47.72
C SER A 791 -42.63 30.20 -48.16
N GLN A 792 -42.41 29.95 -49.46
CA GLN A 792 -42.17 28.60 -49.99
C GLN A 792 -40.86 28.01 -49.49
N MET A 793 -39.80 28.82 -49.33
CA MET A 793 -38.55 28.37 -48.71
C MET A 793 -38.75 27.93 -47.26
N ILE A 794 -39.49 28.71 -46.47
CA ILE A 794 -39.83 28.37 -45.07
C ILE A 794 -40.61 27.05 -45.00
N GLN A 795 -41.67 26.90 -45.80
CA GLN A 795 -42.45 25.66 -45.88
C GLN A 795 -41.59 24.45 -46.31
N ARG A 796 -40.66 24.63 -47.26
CA ARG A 796 -39.72 23.58 -47.68
C ARG A 796 -38.73 23.21 -46.57
N THR A 797 -38.23 24.18 -45.80
CA THR A 797 -37.35 23.89 -44.65
C THR A 797 -38.10 23.20 -43.51
N ASP A 798 -39.36 23.56 -43.24
CA ASP A 798 -40.19 22.89 -42.23
C ASP A 798 -40.51 21.44 -42.66
N ARG A 799 -40.87 21.22 -43.94
CA ARG A 799 -41.08 19.88 -44.48
C ARG A 799 -39.79 19.06 -44.49
N GLN A 800 -38.64 19.67 -44.75
CA GLN A 800 -37.34 19.02 -44.62
C GLN A 800 -37.06 18.61 -43.16
N ALA A 801 -37.36 19.46 -42.18
CA ALA A 801 -37.20 19.15 -40.76
C ALA A 801 -38.12 17.99 -40.31
N GLN A 802 -39.37 17.97 -40.76
CA GLN A 802 -40.30 16.86 -40.51
C GLN A 802 -39.80 15.55 -41.12
N LEU A 803 -39.30 15.59 -42.37
CA LEU A 803 -38.74 14.41 -43.04
C LEU A 803 -37.46 13.90 -42.35
N THR A 804 -36.57 14.78 -41.85
CA THR A 804 -35.39 14.34 -41.09
C THR A 804 -35.76 13.75 -39.73
N GLU A 805 -36.79 14.27 -39.05
CA GLU A 805 -37.31 13.69 -37.82
C GLU A 805 -37.92 12.30 -38.08
N GLN A 806 -38.78 12.16 -39.10
CA GLN A 806 -39.34 10.87 -39.54
C GLN A 806 -38.24 9.86 -39.89
N LEU A 807 -37.23 10.26 -40.66
CA LEU A 807 -36.09 9.41 -41.01
C LEU A 807 -35.34 8.95 -39.74
N SER A 808 -35.11 9.85 -38.78
CA SER A 808 -34.43 9.51 -37.51
C SER A 808 -35.22 8.49 -36.69
N ASN A 809 -36.56 8.62 -36.66
CA ASN A 809 -37.45 7.69 -35.98
C ASN A 809 -37.46 6.32 -36.68
N GLN A 810 -37.52 6.28 -38.01
CA GLN A 810 -37.43 5.04 -38.78
C GLN A 810 -36.08 4.33 -38.60
N VAL A 811 -34.95 5.05 -38.59
CA VAL A 811 -33.62 4.47 -38.30
C VAL A 811 -33.60 3.89 -36.88
N ALA A 812 -34.10 4.62 -35.89
CA ALA A 812 -34.18 4.12 -34.52
C ALA A 812 -35.09 2.88 -34.36
N GLU A 813 -36.15 2.76 -35.16
CA GLU A 813 -37.01 1.57 -35.19
C GLU A 813 -36.33 0.39 -35.90
N ILE A 814 -35.65 0.62 -37.03
CA ILE A 814 -34.85 -0.38 -37.74
C ILE A 814 -33.76 -0.94 -36.83
N ASP A 815 -33.05 -0.12 -36.06
CA ASP A 815 -31.99 -0.57 -35.16
C ASP A 815 -32.54 -1.36 -33.96
N ARG A 816 -33.74 -1.01 -33.46
CA ARG A 816 -34.47 -1.85 -32.48
C ARG A 816 -34.82 -3.21 -33.08
N LYS A 817 -35.34 -3.25 -34.31
CA LYS A 817 -35.71 -4.50 -34.99
C LYS A 817 -34.50 -5.35 -35.36
N ARG A 818 -33.40 -4.76 -35.79
CA ARG A 818 -32.11 -5.45 -35.97
C ARG A 818 -31.59 -6.05 -34.67
N SER A 819 -31.73 -5.34 -33.55
CA SER A 819 -31.37 -5.85 -32.22
C SER A 819 -32.25 -7.02 -31.80
N GLU A 820 -33.57 -6.95 -32.04
CA GLU A 820 -34.54 -8.03 -31.78
C GLU A 820 -34.22 -9.28 -32.64
N VAL A 821 -33.95 -9.09 -33.94
CA VAL A 821 -33.53 -10.17 -34.85
C VAL A 821 -32.20 -10.78 -34.41
N HIS A 822 -31.19 -10.00 -34.03
CA HIS A 822 -29.92 -10.52 -33.49
C HIS A 822 -30.12 -11.37 -32.22
N LEU A 823 -31.04 -10.96 -31.35
CA LEU A 823 -31.34 -11.67 -30.10
C LEU A 823 -32.05 -13.00 -30.39
N LEU A 824 -32.98 -13.02 -31.35
CA LEU A 824 -33.59 -14.24 -31.87
C LEU A 824 -32.57 -15.16 -32.55
N LEU A 825 -31.66 -14.62 -33.37
CA LEU A 825 -30.60 -15.39 -34.05
C LEU A 825 -29.64 -16.05 -33.05
N ASN A 826 -29.24 -15.31 -32.02
CA ASN A 826 -28.42 -15.84 -30.92
C ASN A 826 -29.16 -16.94 -30.14
N SER A 827 -30.46 -16.78 -29.90
CA SER A 827 -31.29 -17.83 -29.27
C SER A 827 -31.39 -19.09 -30.15
N HIS A 828 -31.53 -18.92 -31.47
CA HIS A 828 -31.57 -20.02 -32.43
C HIS A 828 -30.24 -20.79 -32.46
N ARG A 829 -29.10 -20.08 -32.54
CA ARG A 829 -27.76 -20.68 -32.44
C ARG A 829 -27.56 -21.47 -31.14
N ALA A 830 -28.03 -20.93 -30.01
CA ALA A 830 -27.97 -21.63 -28.72
C ALA A 830 -28.82 -22.91 -28.70
N THR A 831 -30.01 -22.92 -29.33
CA THR A 831 -30.84 -24.13 -29.45
C THR A 831 -30.30 -25.15 -30.45
N ALA A 832 -29.60 -24.71 -31.50
CA ALA A 832 -29.08 -25.56 -32.57
C ALA A 832 -27.70 -26.18 -32.30
N GLN A 833 -27.02 -25.78 -31.21
CA GLN A 833 -25.69 -26.27 -30.80
C GLN A 833 -24.59 -26.14 -31.88
N VAL A 834 -24.62 -25.05 -32.64
CA VAL A 834 -23.67 -24.79 -33.74
C VAL A 834 -22.45 -24.01 -33.23
N SER A 835 -21.26 -24.32 -33.75
CA SER A 835 -20.00 -23.66 -33.36
C SER A 835 -19.84 -22.27 -34.01
N GLU A 836 -18.95 -21.43 -33.45
CA GLU A 836 -18.79 -20.01 -33.86
C GLU A 836 -18.36 -19.76 -35.33
N GLY A 837 -18.09 -20.81 -36.12
CA GLY A 837 -17.68 -20.70 -37.53
C GLY A 837 -18.69 -21.24 -38.56
N GLU A 838 -19.79 -21.88 -38.17
CA GLU A 838 -20.74 -22.51 -39.10
C GLU A 838 -22.05 -21.72 -39.19
N SER A 839 -22.41 -21.27 -40.40
CA SER A 839 -23.68 -20.59 -40.65
C SER A 839 -24.83 -21.59 -40.73
N THR A 840 -25.92 -21.34 -40.00
CA THR A 840 -27.11 -22.19 -40.13
C THR A 840 -27.80 -22.00 -41.48
N ILE A 841 -28.55 -23.00 -41.96
CA ILE A 841 -29.29 -22.90 -43.23
C ILE A 841 -30.23 -21.67 -43.23
N LEU A 842 -30.88 -21.42 -42.09
CA LEU A 842 -31.73 -20.24 -41.86
C LEU A 842 -30.96 -18.90 -41.90
N GLU A 843 -29.69 -18.87 -41.47
CA GLU A 843 -28.85 -17.67 -41.60
C GLU A 843 -28.47 -17.41 -43.05
N ILE A 844 -28.16 -18.45 -43.83
CA ILE A 844 -27.85 -18.33 -45.26
C ILE A 844 -29.09 -17.89 -46.04
N GLU A 845 -30.26 -18.45 -45.73
CA GLU A 845 -31.53 -18.07 -46.33
C GLU A 845 -31.92 -16.62 -45.96
N MET A 846 -31.76 -16.21 -44.70
CA MET A 846 -31.97 -14.83 -44.27
C MET A 846 -31.00 -13.85 -44.97
N GLN A 847 -29.73 -14.21 -45.12
CA GLN A 847 -28.75 -13.39 -45.88
C GLN A 847 -29.13 -13.28 -47.36
N LEU A 848 -29.61 -14.36 -47.97
CA LEU A 848 -30.08 -14.35 -49.37
C LEU A 848 -31.31 -13.46 -49.55
N ILE A 849 -32.30 -13.57 -48.66
CA ILE A 849 -33.51 -12.72 -48.64
C ILE A 849 -33.10 -11.25 -48.43
N GLN A 850 -32.17 -10.98 -47.51
CA GLN A 850 -31.68 -9.62 -47.28
C GLN A 850 -30.96 -9.05 -48.51
N GLN A 851 -30.08 -9.82 -49.17
CA GLN A 851 -29.44 -9.38 -50.41
C GLN A 851 -30.42 -9.16 -51.56
N GLN A 852 -31.47 -9.97 -51.67
CA GLN A 852 -32.55 -9.75 -52.64
C GLN A 852 -33.35 -8.48 -52.32
N SER A 853 -33.66 -8.25 -51.04
CA SER A 853 -34.34 -7.03 -50.57
C SER A 853 -33.49 -5.77 -50.81
N ASP A 854 -32.20 -5.80 -50.49
CA ASP A 854 -31.27 -4.69 -50.67
C ASP A 854 -31.10 -4.35 -52.16
N ASN A 855 -30.96 -5.37 -53.02
CA ASN A 855 -30.91 -5.17 -54.48
C ASN A 855 -32.22 -4.58 -55.03
N ASN A 856 -33.38 -5.08 -54.60
CA ASN A 856 -34.69 -4.55 -55.01
C ASN A 856 -34.89 -3.11 -54.51
N ALA A 857 -34.44 -2.79 -53.29
CA ALA A 857 -34.48 -1.43 -52.75
C ALA A 857 -33.63 -0.48 -53.59
N VAL A 858 -32.39 -0.86 -53.97
CA VAL A 858 -31.54 -0.07 -54.86
C VAL A 858 -32.18 0.14 -56.23
N VAL A 859 -32.74 -0.91 -56.85
CA VAL A 859 -33.43 -0.79 -58.15
C VAL A 859 -34.66 0.12 -58.05
N SER A 860 -35.47 0.00 -57.00
CA SER A 860 -36.63 0.87 -56.78
C SER A 860 -36.25 2.34 -56.52
N GLY A 861 -35.13 2.58 -55.81
CA GLY A 861 -34.59 3.92 -55.59
C GLY A 861 -34.07 4.56 -56.87
N LEU A 862 -33.39 3.79 -57.73
CA LEU A 862 -33.00 4.22 -59.06
C LEU A 862 -34.23 4.54 -59.95
N LEU A 863 -35.31 3.75 -59.83
CA LEU A 863 -36.57 4.02 -60.54
C LEU A 863 -37.25 5.32 -60.06
N ARG A 864 -37.31 5.56 -58.75
CA ARG A 864 -37.85 6.82 -58.20
C ARG A 864 -37.00 8.04 -58.59
N LEU A 865 -35.69 7.87 -58.67
CA LEU A 865 -34.78 8.91 -59.19
C LEU A 865 -35.06 9.20 -60.68
N SER A 866 -35.25 8.17 -61.52
CA SER A 866 -35.64 8.36 -62.92
C SER A 866 -37.01 9.04 -63.09
N GLN A 867 -37.97 8.79 -62.21
CA GLN A 867 -39.27 9.48 -62.21
C GLN A 867 -39.14 10.96 -61.82
N SER A 868 -38.14 11.32 -60.99
CA SER A 868 -37.93 12.70 -60.53
C SER A 868 -37.09 13.59 -61.47
N ASP A 869 -36.23 12.99 -62.30
CA ASP A 869 -35.39 13.72 -63.27
C ASP A 869 -35.40 13.02 -64.65
N PRO A 870 -36.15 13.56 -65.64
CA PRO A 870 -36.27 12.97 -66.98
C PRO A 870 -34.93 12.83 -67.73
N GLN A 871 -33.90 13.61 -67.40
CA GLN A 871 -32.59 13.48 -68.05
C GLN A 871 -31.79 12.31 -67.48
N LEU A 872 -32.05 11.92 -66.23
CA LEU A 872 -31.47 10.74 -65.61
C LEU A 872 -32.19 9.46 -66.03
N ALA A 873 -33.48 9.55 -66.42
CA ALA A 873 -34.31 8.41 -66.77
C ALA A 873 -33.72 7.55 -67.90
N ASP A 874 -33.45 8.14 -69.06
CA ASP A 874 -32.84 7.44 -70.20
C ASP A 874 -31.51 6.75 -69.81
N ALA A 875 -30.68 7.43 -69.00
CA ALA A 875 -29.39 6.90 -68.57
C ALA A 875 -29.53 5.71 -67.61
N VAL A 876 -30.46 5.78 -66.65
CA VAL A 876 -30.75 4.71 -65.69
C VAL A 876 -31.40 3.52 -66.38
N GLU A 877 -32.40 3.75 -67.23
CA GLU A 877 -33.09 2.69 -67.97
C GLU A 877 -32.15 1.97 -68.96
N THR A 878 -31.31 2.73 -69.67
CA THR A 878 -30.26 2.13 -70.52
C THR A 878 -29.31 1.27 -69.69
N LYS A 879 -28.83 1.73 -68.53
CA LYS A 879 -27.89 0.96 -67.70
C LYS A 879 -28.51 -0.26 -67.01
N LEU A 880 -29.77 -0.19 -66.60
CA LEU A 880 -30.52 -1.35 -66.09
C LEU A 880 -30.75 -2.39 -67.19
N SER A 881 -31.04 -1.96 -68.42
CA SER A 881 -31.19 -2.85 -69.58
C SER A 881 -29.87 -3.52 -70.00
N GLU A 882 -28.75 -2.78 -70.01
CA GLU A 882 -27.40 -3.32 -70.24
C GLU A 882 -27.00 -4.36 -69.18
N ALA A 883 -27.42 -4.16 -67.93
CA ALA A 883 -27.16 -5.08 -66.82
C ALA A 883 -28.11 -6.29 -66.78
N GLY A 884 -29.17 -6.32 -67.61
CA GLY A 884 -30.16 -7.41 -67.63
C GLY A 884 -31.07 -7.46 -66.40
N ILE A 885 -31.20 -6.36 -65.65
CA ILE A 885 -31.99 -6.29 -64.42
C ILE A 885 -33.40 -5.80 -64.76
N GLN A 886 -34.40 -6.66 -64.56
CA GLN A 886 -35.81 -6.25 -64.68
C GLN A 886 -36.26 -5.51 -63.42
N PRO A 887 -36.96 -4.37 -63.55
CA PRO A 887 -37.51 -3.67 -62.39
C PRO A 887 -38.61 -4.50 -61.71
N PRO A 888 -38.76 -4.41 -60.37
CA PRO A 888 -39.86 -5.06 -59.67
C PRO A 888 -41.21 -4.49 -60.14
N PRO A 889 -42.30 -5.27 -60.11
CA PRO A 889 -43.63 -4.79 -60.46
C PRO A 889 -44.04 -3.67 -59.49
N VAL A 890 -44.60 -2.59 -60.05
CA VAL A 890 -45.09 -1.45 -59.27
C VAL A 890 -46.36 -1.88 -58.52
N GLU A 891 -46.31 -1.87 -57.19
CA GLU A 891 -47.51 -1.87 -56.36
C GLU A 891 -48.06 -0.44 -56.31
N ASP A 892 -49.34 -0.32 -56.64
CA ASP A 892 -50.09 0.93 -56.82
C ASP A 892 -50.65 1.38 -55.46
N ASP A 893 -49.77 1.94 -54.61
CA ASP A 893 -50.17 2.57 -53.36
C ASP A 893 -50.77 3.96 -53.66
N GLY A 894 -52.04 4.11 -53.32
CA GLY A 894 -52.93 5.12 -53.91
C GLY A 894 -52.74 6.57 -53.46
N ASP A 895 -53.50 7.41 -54.17
CA ASP A 895 -53.66 8.85 -53.99
C ASP A 895 -53.75 9.31 -52.52
N ASP A 896 -53.00 10.38 -52.20
CA ASP A 896 -53.37 11.34 -51.15
C ASP A 896 -53.16 12.74 -51.72
N ASP A 897 -54.23 13.53 -51.75
CA ASP A 897 -54.31 14.81 -52.46
C ASP A 897 -53.31 15.87 -51.96
N ILE A 898 -52.81 16.70 -52.88
CA ILE A 898 -52.21 18.00 -52.55
C ILE A 898 -52.96 19.07 -53.36
N ASP A 899 -53.65 19.95 -52.64
CA ASP A 899 -54.57 20.95 -53.18
C ASP A 899 -53.95 21.82 -54.30
N GLU A 900 -54.60 21.83 -55.47
CA GLU A 900 -54.52 22.94 -56.41
C GLU A 900 -55.41 24.08 -55.90
N ASP A 901 -54.82 25.06 -55.23
CA ASP A 901 -55.44 26.37 -55.05
C ASP A 901 -54.36 27.47 -54.92
N LEU A 902 -54.19 28.27 -55.97
CA LEU A 902 -53.73 29.68 -56.02
C LEU A 902 -53.34 30.08 -57.45
N LEU A 903 -54.36 30.38 -58.26
CA LEU A 903 -54.25 31.16 -59.50
C LEU A 903 -55.27 32.30 -59.49
N GLU A 904 -54.95 33.39 -58.79
CA GLU A 904 -55.42 34.75 -59.08
C GLU A 904 -54.36 35.78 -58.64
#